data_AF-A0A556TSB1-F1
#
_entry.id   AF-A0A556TSB1-F1
#
_cell.length_a   1.000
_cell.length_b   1.000
_cell.length_c   1.000
_cell.angle_alpha   90.00
_cell.angle_beta   90.00
_cell.angle_gamma   90.00
#
_symmetry.space_group_name_H-M   'P 1'
#
loop_
_entity.id
_entity.type
_entity.pdbx_description
1 polymer ?
#
loop_
_entity_poly.entity_id
_entity_poly.type
_entity_poly.pdbx_seq_one_letter_code
_entity_poly.pdbx_strand_id
1 'polypeptide(L)'
;MEELDPEEQFLRDARNGNLPGIQRLLMSKIKEQAKFDINCKGKSRSNIGWTPLHLSCYFGHRNVVEELLKVNVLEISCFYYLNNIIAKVFTKCNLQAGADANLTNNVGDTPLHKAAFTGRQEVVMLLLQYGACPSVINGSAQVPKDVTHDEEIRSMLEAAERTEERKLEEQVLEAAREGATVTLLKLLTREKPPNINCTDLLGNTPLHCAAYRGQKQCAVKLLQNGASQTVFDLAKDTEMRQILEGKLMKSTRFFGWRSCWVVLQDGVLSWYSKQPDAASNSQRKGWKALTQAQCSTKNSCYFTVKCFDDSVQYFKVSPKSNPEATRKKWLEAIDAHSAFSTHYCSQDQGSEEDEDEVVSLGELTESLQQAETCHRKLESEVLSLLSIVKEDALSNGAGFPETVLQKLKEVCEASNETCSSLHQCLDLFTKQEGLEQEVEKNKILSEALQTLATEHHELERSVVLGSSPRSVILSEDDFYDALSQTDSEHSQSCLELSCSFEEQDKGRSERCSSWASCLSGGRMSQEDWHGDEEEEDKGAKPSGAKKHRTSLPAPMFSRNNFSIWSILRKCIGMELSKITMPVIFNEPLSFLQRLTEYMEHTYLIQQANDSTDSIQRMKCVAAFAVSAVASQWERTGKPFNPLLGETYELVREDLGFRVISEQVSHHPPVSAFHAEGLQKDFVFHGSIYPKLKFWGKSVEAEPKGIMTLELPKYNEAYTWTNPTCCVHNIIVGQLWIEQYGNVEVINHRTGEKCCLSFKPCGLFGKELHKVEGYILDKSKKKVSVLYGKWTECMYTVDPAIFEAHKKNDKVTEGKKSSKEGSSAESEESPQPGGDSLEEIPGSQLLWKIKPRPPNSTQMYNFTSFAMQLNELDEAIESVIPKTDCRLRPDIRAMENGDIDLASEEKKRLEEKQRAARKSRAKSDEDCKTRWFHQGPNPHTNSPDWLFSTAYWNRDYSQVPDIY
;
A
#
# COMPACT_ATOMS: atom_id res chain seq x y z
N MET A 1 -23.05 66.32 3.90
CA MET A 1 -22.07 65.42 3.26
C MET A 1 -22.92 64.54 2.39
N GLU A 2 -22.98 64.81 1.09
CA GLU A 2 -23.87 64.08 0.17
C GLU A 2 -23.57 62.58 0.30
N GLU A 3 -24.59 61.78 0.61
CA GLU A 3 -24.48 60.31 0.60
C GLU A 3 -24.09 59.90 -0.82
N LEU A 4 -22.83 59.49 -1.00
CA LEU A 4 -22.36 58.96 -2.27
C LEU A 4 -23.23 57.76 -2.66
N ASP A 5 -23.63 57.74 -3.93
CA ASP A 5 -24.34 56.62 -4.55
C ASP A 5 -23.62 55.30 -4.19
N PRO A 6 -24.33 54.26 -3.69
CA PRO A 6 -23.72 53.00 -3.29
C PRO A 6 -22.81 52.37 -4.35
N GLU A 7 -23.12 52.53 -5.64
CA GLU A 7 -22.26 52.07 -6.74
C GLU A 7 -20.95 52.87 -6.85
N GLU A 8 -21.02 54.20 -6.70
CA GLU A 8 -19.82 55.05 -6.70
C GLU A 8 -18.92 54.78 -5.49
N GLN A 9 -19.53 54.56 -4.32
CA GLN A 9 -18.79 54.18 -3.12
C GLN A 9 -18.15 52.79 -3.27
N PHE A 10 -18.85 51.84 -3.89
CA PHE A 10 -18.33 50.50 -4.17
C PHE A 10 -17.15 50.51 -5.15
N LEU A 11 -17.25 51.30 -6.23
CA LEU A 11 -16.15 51.53 -7.18
C LEU A 11 -14.95 52.20 -6.52
N ARG A 12 -15.18 53.16 -5.62
CA ARG A 12 -14.14 53.86 -4.87
C ARG A 12 -13.41 52.94 -3.90
N ASP A 13 -14.15 52.12 -3.16
CA ASP A 13 -13.59 51.16 -2.21
C ASP A 13 -12.78 50.07 -2.93
N ALA A 14 -13.24 49.60 -4.09
CA ALA A 14 -12.49 48.64 -4.91
C ALA A 14 -11.21 49.23 -5.49
N ARG A 15 -11.23 50.49 -5.92
CA ARG A 15 -10.04 51.22 -6.41
C ARG A 15 -8.98 51.40 -5.33
N ASN A 16 -9.41 51.67 -4.10
CA ASN A 16 -8.51 51.98 -2.99
C ASN A 16 -8.09 50.74 -2.17
N GLY A 17 -8.64 49.55 -2.47
CA GLY A 17 -8.35 48.34 -1.72
C GLY A 17 -9.05 48.29 -0.35
N ASN A 18 -10.14 49.05 -0.16
CA ASN A 18 -10.85 49.12 1.12
C ASN A 18 -11.78 47.90 1.30
N LEU A 19 -11.19 46.77 1.68
CA LEU A 19 -11.91 45.51 1.93
C LEU A 19 -13.06 45.65 2.95
N PRO A 20 -12.90 46.33 4.11
CA PRO A 20 -14.00 46.52 5.05
C PRO A 20 -15.19 47.31 4.46
N GLY A 21 -14.92 48.25 3.53
CA GLY A 21 -15.96 48.98 2.80
C GLY A 21 -16.74 48.07 1.85
N ILE A 22 -16.02 47.25 1.08
CA ILE A 22 -16.59 46.26 0.16
C ILE A 22 -17.45 45.24 0.90
N GLN A 23 -16.93 44.64 1.99
CA GLN A 23 -17.67 43.67 2.81
C GLN A 23 -18.94 44.27 3.41
N ARG A 24 -18.88 45.53 3.87
CA ARG A 24 -20.05 46.22 4.41
C ARG A 24 -21.14 46.42 3.38
N LEU A 25 -20.79 46.84 2.16
CA LEU A 25 -21.74 47.05 1.06
C LEU A 25 -22.31 45.74 0.54
N LEU A 26 -21.48 44.69 0.40
CA LEU A 26 -21.94 43.34 0.03
C LEU A 26 -22.91 42.78 1.08
N MET A 27 -22.59 42.91 2.37
CA MET A 27 -23.49 42.49 3.46
C MET A 27 -24.80 43.29 3.50
N SER A 28 -24.75 44.58 3.18
CA SER A 28 -25.95 45.42 3.04
C SER A 28 -26.82 44.96 1.87
N LYS A 29 -26.21 44.47 0.77
CA LYS A 29 -26.94 43.89 -0.36
C LYS A 29 -27.54 42.52 -0.04
N ILE A 30 -26.79 41.66 0.66
CA ILE A 30 -27.28 40.35 1.14
C ILE A 30 -28.49 40.51 2.08
N LYS A 31 -28.50 41.55 2.92
CA LYS A 31 -29.61 41.87 3.82
C LYS A 31 -30.77 42.60 3.13
N GLU A 32 -30.75 42.76 1.80
CA GLU A 32 -31.70 43.55 1.00
C GLU A 32 -31.82 45.03 1.42
N GLN A 33 -30.87 45.55 2.20
CA GLN A 33 -30.86 46.92 2.71
C GLN A 33 -30.33 47.93 1.67
N ALA A 34 -29.56 47.47 0.69
CA ALA A 34 -29.05 48.28 -0.42
C ALA A 34 -29.20 47.53 -1.75
N LYS A 35 -29.74 48.21 -2.77
CA LYS A 35 -29.93 47.65 -4.11
C LYS A 35 -28.99 48.36 -5.09
N PHE A 36 -27.90 47.71 -5.46
CA PHE A 36 -26.90 48.23 -6.40
C PHE A 36 -26.29 47.10 -7.22
N ASP A 37 -25.76 47.39 -8.41
CA ASP A 37 -25.09 46.39 -9.24
C ASP A 37 -23.62 46.17 -8.79
N ILE A 38 -23.23 44.91 -8.56
CA ILE A 38 -21.84 44.56 -8.22
C ILE A 38 -20.92 44.71 -9.45
N ASN A 39 -21.50 44.58 -10.64
CA ASN A 39 -20.82 44.78 -11.92
C ASN A 39 -21.00 46.22 -12.46
N CYS A 40 -21.38 47.17 -11.60
CA CYS A 40 -21.55 48.57 -11.97
C CYS A 40 -20.31 49.11 -12.70
N LYS A 41 -20.53 49.93 -13.74
CA LYS A 41 -19.46 50.55 -14.52
C LYS A 41 -19.28 52.00 -14.11
N GLY A 42 -18.05 52.41 -13.88
CA GLY A 42 -17.73 53.81 -13.57
C GLY A 42 -18.22 54.76 -14.65
N LYS A 43 -18.78 55.90 -14.21
CA LYS A 43 -19.29 56.97 -15.09
C LYS A 43 -18.33 58.17 -15.13
N SER A 44 -17.38 58.25 -14.20
CA SER A 44 -16.41 59.35 -14.13
C SER A 44 -15.31 59.18 -15.17
N ARG A 45 -14.72 60.29 -15.64
CA ARG A 45 -13.59 60.27 -16.61
C ARG A 45 -12.41 59.41 -16.14
N SER A 46 -12.26 59.19 -14.83
CA SER A 46 -11.13 58.44 -14.24
C SER A 46 -11.30 56.92 -14.22
N ASN A 47 -12.52 56.40 -14.40
CA ASN A 47 -12.83 54.96 -14.34
C ASN A 47 -13.96 54.58 -15.31
N ILE A 48 -14.12 55.33 -16.40
CA ILE A 48 -15.26 55.18 -17.31
C ILE A 48 -15.30 53.76 -17.91
N GLY A 49 -16.42 53.06 -17.70
CA GLY A 49 -16.60 51.70 -18.20
C GLY A 49 -15.90 50.60 -17.40
N TRP A 50 -15.19 50.93 -16.32
CA TRP A 50 -14.49 49.94 -15.48
C TRP A 50 -15.38 49.48 -14.33
N THR A 51 -15.34 48.17 -14.06
CA THR A 51 -16.03 47.56 -12.92
C THR A 51 -15.16 47.59 -11.67
N PRO A 52 -15.74 47.33 -10.47
CA PRO A 52 -14.96 47.15 -9.24
C PRO A 52 -13.85 46.11 -9.37
N LEU A 53 -14.11 45.03 -10.13
CA LEU A 53 -13.14 43.98 -10.39
C LEU A 53 -11.99 44.47 -11.31
N HIS A 54 -12.28 45.25 -12.36
CA HIS A 54 -11.22 45.87 -13.18
C HIS A 54 -10.30 46.78 -12.36
N LEU A 55 -10.88 47.59 -11.47
CA LEU A 55 -10.14 48.54 -10.64
C LEU A 55 -9.24 47.79 -9.65
N SER A 56 -9.80 46.83 -8.90
CA SER A 56 -9.02 46.05 -7.93
C SER A 56 -7.92 45.21 -8.59
N CYS A 57 -8.17 44.63 -9.78
CA CYS A 57 -7.16 43.89 -10.54
C CYS A 57 -6.03 44.79 -11.07
N TYR A 58 -6.36 45.98 -11.58
CA TYR A 58 -5.36 46.93 -12.09
C TYR A 58 -4.47 47.48 -10.97
N PHE A 59 -5.03 47.77 -9.79
CA PHE A 59 -4.26 48.27 -8.65
C PHE A 59 -3.60 47.16 -7.81
N GLY A 60 -3.92 45.89 -8.06
CA GLY A 60 -3.29 44.73 -7.41
C GLY A 60 -3.85 44.39 -6.02
N HIS A 61 -5.11 44.75 -5.74
CA HIS A 61 -5.74 44.53 -4.44
C HIS A 61 -6.28 43.09 -4.29
N ARG A 62 -5.38 42.12 -4.12
CA ARG A 62 -5.71 40.67 -4.05
C ARG A 62 -6.89 40.34 -3.14
N ASN A 63 -6.90 40.85 -1.90
CA ASN A 63 -7.95 40.52 -0.93
C ASN A 63 -9.34 41.05 -1.35
N VAL A 64 -9.39 42.19 -2.05
CA VAL A 64 -10.64 42.72 -2.60
C VAL A 64 -11.08 41.91 -3.82
N VAL A 65 -10.16 41.49 -4.68
CA VAL A 65 -10.44 40.61 -5.82
C VAL A 65 -11.03 39.28 -5.32
N GLU A 66 -10.42 38.68 -4.30
CA GLU A 66 -10.89 37.43 -3.71
C GLU A 66 -12.30 37.57 -3.12
N GLU A 67 -12.57 38.64 -2.37
CA GLU A 67 -13.89 38.90 -1.79
C GLU A 67 -14.97 39.12 -2.86
N LEU A 68 -14.65 39.85 -3.94
CA LEU A 68 -15.58 40.08 -5.06
C LEU A 68 -15.91 38.79 -5.84
N LEU A 69 -14.97 37.86 -5.92
CA LEU A 69 -15.12 36.58 -6.63
C LEU A 69 -15.76 35.48 -5.76
N LYS A 70 -15.52 35.50 -4.43
CA LYS A 70 -16.08 34.52 -3.47
C LYS A 70 -17.61 34.49 -3.47
N VAL A 71 -18.27 35.61 -3.75
CA VAL A 71 -19.73 35.67 -3.82
C VAL A 71 -20.29 34.87 -5.01
N ASN A 72 -19.44 34.38 -5.92
CA ASN A 72 -19.82 33.53 -7.05
C ASN A 72 -19.82 32.01 -6.73
N VAL A 73 -19.42 31.59 -5.52
CA VAL A 73 -19.19 30.17 -5.17
C VAL A 73 -20.29 29.61 -4.26
N LEU A 74 -21.56 29.86 -4.59
CA LEU A 74 -22.70 29.16 -3.99
C LEU A 74 -23.55 28.39 -5.02
N GLU A 75 -22.99 28.04 -6.19
CA GLU A 75 -23.69 27.18 -7.16
C GLU A 75 -22.96 25.88 -7.53
N ILE A 76 -21.74 25.62 -7.03
CA ILE A 76 -21.00 24.39 -7.38
C ILE A 76 -20.62 23.53 -6.16
N SER A 77 -20.72 24.03 -4.93
CA SER A 77 -20.39 23.26 -3.72
C SER A 77 -21.61 22.66 -2.99
N CYS A 78 -22.85 22.93 -3.41
CA CYS A 78 -24.05 22.49 -2.69
C CYS A 78 -24.66 21.16 -3.19
N PHE A 79 -24.04 20.46 -4.14
CA PHE A 79 -24.53 19.14 -4.55
C PHE A 79 -23.89 17.95 -3.81
N TYR A 80 -22.89 18.17 -2.94
CA TYR A 80 -22.12 17.05 -2.36
C TYR A 80 -21.99 16.99 -0.84
N TYR A 81 -22.43 18.00 -0.08
CA TYR A 81 -22.32 17.96 1.39
C TYR A 81 -23.49 18.69 2.05
N LEU A 82 -24.53 17.94 2.48
CA LEU A 82 -25.28 18.13 3.75
C LEU A 82 -26.64 17.40 3.71
N ASN A 83 -26.72 16.23 4.38
CA ASN A 83 -27.98 15.72 4.92
C ASN A 83 -28.07 16.05 6.41
N ASN A 84 -28.51 17.27 6.72
CA ASN A 84 -29.28 17.55 7.93
C ASN A 84 -30.00 18.90 7.80
N ILE A 85 -31.13 19.00 8.51
CA ILE A 85 -32.27 19.94 8.39
C ILE A 85 -31.96 21.45 8.27
N ILE A 86 -30.70 21.87 8.35
CA ILE A 86 -30.25 23.25 8.12
C ILE A 86 -30.28 23.64 6.62
N ALA A 87 -30.10 22.69 5.70
CA ALA A 87 -30.11 22.97 4.26
C ALA A 87 -31.47 23.47 3.72
N LYS A 88 -32.59 23.10 4.35
CA LYS A 88 -33.94 23.56 3.98
C LYS A 88 -34.23 25.02 4.37
N VAL A 89 -33.43 25.62 5.26
CA VAL A 89 -33.59 27.03 5.65
C VAL A 89 -32.77 27.96 4.76
N PHE A 90 -31.64 27.49 4.22
CA PHE A 90 -30.81 28.29 3.31
C PHE A 90 -31.24 28.24 1.83
N THR A 91 -31.97 27.21 1.39
CA THR A 91 -32.47 27.06 0.01
C THR A 91 -33.62 28.00 -0.37
N LYS A 92 -33.83 29.10 0.38
CA LYS A 92 -34.74 30.19 -0.01
C LYS A 92 -34.03 31.53 -0.28
N CYS A 93 -32.71 31.61 -0.16
CA CYS A 93 -31.92 32.80 -0.52
C CYS A 93 -31.11 32.53 -1.79
N ASN A 94 -31.77 32.70 -2.93
CA ASN A 94 -31.16 32.67 -4.26
C ASN A 94 -30.30 33.93 -4.44
N LEU A 95 -28.98 33.86 -4.19
CA LEU A 95 -28.05 34.99 -4.41
C LEU A 95 -27.14 34.74 -5.62
N GLN A 96 -27.61 35.12 -6.81
CA GLN A 96 -26.78 35.45 -7.97
C GLN A 96 -26.03 36.77 -7.71
N ALA A 97 -24.95 36.76 -6.92
CA ALA A 97 -24.29 38.01 -6.50
C ALA A 97 -22.75 38.03 -6.62
N GLY A 98 -22.13 37.16 -7.42
CA GLY A 98 -20.70 37.24 -7.75
C GLY A 98 -20.36 38.36 -8.75
N ALA A 99 -19.17 38.95 -8.63
CA ALA A 99 -18.62 39.79 -9.72
C ALA A 99 -18.23 38.91 -10.92
N ASP A 100 -18.61 39.32 -12.13
CA ASP A 100 -18.29 38.56 -13.35
C ASP A 100 -16.83 38.74 -13.75
N ALA A 101 -16.06 37.65 -13.68
CA ALA A 101 -14.63 37.61 -13.99
C ALA A 101 -14.29 37.86 -15.47
N ASN A 102 -15.28 37.73 -16.37
CA ASN A 102 -15.11 37.85 -17.83
C ASN A 102 -15.75 39.10 -18.42
N LEU A 103 -16.41 39.92 -17.59
CA LEU A 103 -17.07 41.14 -18.06
C LEU A 103 -16.06 42.12 -18.65
N THR A 104 -16.37 42.68 -19.82
CA THR A 104 -15.48 43.61 -20.50
C THR A 104 -15.75 45.07 -20.16
N ASN A 105 -14.69 45.86 -20.08
CA ASN A 105 -14.78 47.33 -20.02
C ASN A 105 -15.09 47.93 -21.40
N ASN A 106 -15.18 49.25 -21.51
CA ASN A 106 -15.51 49.94 -22.78
C ASN A 106 -14.48 49.76 -23.91
N VAL A 107 -13.27 49.27 -23.59
CA VAL A 107 -12.20 48.98 -24.56
C VAL A 107 -12.16 47.47 -24.90
N GLY A 108 -13.03 46.68 -24.29
CA GLY A 108 -13.08 45.22 -24.47
C GLY A 108 -12.12 44.46 -23.56
N ASP A 109 -11.38 45.12 -22.65
CA ASP A 109 -10.51 44.41 -21.71
C ASP A 109 -11.34 43.72 -20.63
N THR A 110 -10.92 42.52 -20.23
CA THR A 110 -11.41 41.84 -19.03
C THR A 110 -10.55 42.20 -17.80
N PRO A 111 -10.97 41.87 -16.57
CA PRO A 111 -10.12 41.99 -15.38
C PRO A 111 -8.78 41.25 -15.52
N LEU A 112 -8.76 40.12 -16.24
CA LEU A 112 -7.55 39.34 -16.52
C LEU A 112 -6.58 40.09 -17.43
N HIS A 113 -7.07 40.82 -18.44
CA HIS A 113 -6.22 41.72 -19.25
C HIS A 113 -5.56 42.79 -18.39
N LYS A 114 -6.27 43.36 -17.41
CA LYS A 114 -5.72 44.40 -16.53
C LYS A 114 -4.71 43.85 -15.54
N ALA A 115 -4.95 42.67 -14.96
CA ALA A 115 -3.99 42.00 -14.09
C ALA A 115 -2.71 41.61 -14.84
N ALA A 116 -2.85 41.07 -16.07
CA ALA A 116 -1.72 40.69 -16.91
C ALA A 116 -0.91 41.90 -17.40
N PHE A 117 -1.57 42.95 -17.90
CA PHE A 117 -0.93 44.20 -18.33
C PHE A 117 -0.12 44.89 -17.21
N THR A 118 -0.56 44.77 -15.97
CA THR A 118 0.10 45.40 -14.81
C THR A 118 1.11 44.50 -14.10
N GLY A 119 1.33 43.27 -14.58
CA GLY A 119 2.31 42.34 -14.01
C GLY A 119 1.91 41.77 -12.65
N ARG A 120 0.61 41.59 -12.37
CA ARG A 120 0.12 41.14 -11.05
C ARG A 120 -0.12 39.63 -11.01
N GLN A 121 0.96 38.86 -10.93
CA GLN A 121 0.96 37.39 -10.99
C GLN A 121 -0.05 36.73 -10.02
N GLU A 122 -0.07 37.12 -8.74
CA GLU A 122 -1.00 36.53 -7.76
C GLU A 122 -2.47 36.78 -8.08
N VAL A 123 -2.78 37.94 -8.67
CA VAL A 123 -4.15 38.29 -9.10
C VAL A 123 -4.53 37.54 -10.37
N VAL A 124 -3.58 37.31 -11.29
CA VAL A 124 -3.78 36.47 -12.47
C VAL A 124 -4.10 35.03 -12.06
N MET A 125 -3.34 34.44 -11.13
CA MET A 125 -3.63 33.11 -10.59
C MET A 125 -5.03 33.04 -9.98
N LEU A 126 -5.37 34.02 -9.16
CA LEU A 126 -6.66 34.07 -8.48
C LEU A 126 -7.82 34.19 -9.48
N LEU A 127 -7.70 35.03 -10.50
CA LEU A 127 -8.74 35.15 -11.54
C LEU A 127 -8.92 33.83 -12.32
N LEU A 128 -7.84 33.15 -12.69
CA LEU A 128 -7.88 31.86 -13.39
C LEU A 128 -8.53 30.77 -12.51
N GLN A 129 -8.23 30.76 -11.21
CA GLN A 129 -8.85 29.85 -10.24
C GLN A 129 -10.37 30.01 -10.15
N TYR A 130 -10.87 31.25 -10.28
CA TYR A 130 -12.30 31.58 -10.24
C TYR A 130 -12.96 31.65 -11.64
N GLY A 131 -12.36 31.01 -12.64
CA GLY A 131 -12.99 30.82 -13.96
C GLY A 131 -12.88 32.00 -14.93
N ALA A 132 -11.90 32.88 -14.76
CA ALA A 132 -11.57 33.88 -15.79
C ALA A 132 -11.03 33.19 -17.05
N CYS A 133 -11.59 33.53 -18.20
CA CYS A 133 -11.26 32.96 -19.48
C CYS A 133 -10.00 33.63 -20.06
N PRO A 134 -8.92 32.87 -20.34
CA PRO A 134 -7.68 33.42 -20.86
C PRO A 134 -7.73 33.71 -22.37
N SER A 135 -8.82 33.36 -23.07
CA SER A 135 -8.93 33.47 -24.53
C SER A 135 -9.80 34.63 -25.04
N VAL A 136 -10.31 35.48 -24.15
CA VAL A 136 -11.15 36.64 -24.53
C VAL A 136 -10.31 37.65 -25.30
N ILE A 137 -10.82 38.11 -26.45
CA ILE A 137 -10.15 39.09 -27.30
C ILE A 137 -10.70 40.49 -26.98
N ASN A 138 -9.82 41.44 -26.67
CA ASN A 138 -10.21 42.83 -26.42
C ASN A 138 -10.46 43.62 -27.72
N GLY A 139 -10.89 44.88 -27.61
CA GLY A 139 -11.14 45.75 -28.77
C GLY A 139 -9.91 46.10 -29.62
N SER A 140 -8.70 45.75 -29.16
CA SER A 140 -7.44 45.88 -29.90
C SER A 140 -6.98 44.55 -30.52
N ALA A 141 -7.86 43.54 -30.54
CA ALA A 141 -7.57 42.19 -31.04
C ALA A 141 -6.46 41.44 -30.26
N GLN A 142 -6.27 41.77 -28.99
CA GLN A 142 -5.28 41.15 -28.11
C GLN A 142 -5.97 40.26 -27.07
N VAL A 143 -5.33 39.15 -26.70
CA VAL A 143 -5.73 38.32 -25.54
C VAL A 143 -4.88 38.68 -24.30
N PRO A 144 -5.24 38.25 -23.07
CA PRO A 144 -4.49 38.56 -21.85
C PRO A 144 -2.98 38.28 -21.90
N LYS A 145 -2.53 37.26 -22.64
CA LYS A 145 -1.10 36.96 -22.80
C LYS A 145 -0.35 37.93 -23.72
N ASP A 146 -1.06 38.62 -24.60
CA ASP A 146 -0.48 39.59 -25.55
C ASP A 146 -0.27 40.97 -24.91
N VAL A 147 -0.97 41.25 -23.80
CA VAL A 147 -0.89 42.53 -23.09
C VAL A 147 0.15 42.53 -21.96
N THR A 148 0.68 41.36 -21.55
CA THR A 148 1.74 41.25 -20.55
C THR A 148 3.13 41.29 -21.19
N HIS A 149 4.11 41.85 -20.48
CA HIS A 149 5.54 41.72 -20.81
C HIS A 149 6.28 40.76 -19.88
N ASP A 150 5.59 40.20 -18.89
CA ASP A 150 6.11 39.25 -17.91
C ASP A 150 6.00 37.82 -18.46
N GLU A 151 7.14 37.13 -18.55
CA GLU A 151 7.24 35.77 -19.08
C GLU A 151 6.57 34.71 -18.18
N GLU A 152 6.55 34.91 -16.86
CA GLU A 152 5.89 33.97 -15.95
C GLU A 152 4.37 34.04 -16.09
N ILE A 153 3.84 35.25 -16.20
CA ILE A 153 2.40 35.47 -16.44
C ILE A 153 1.99 34.96 -17.82
N ARG A 154 2.84 35.18 -18.85
CA ARG A 154 2.61 34.62 -20.19
C ARG A 154 2.54 33.10 -20.16
N SER A 155 3.51 32.45 -19.52
CA SER A 155 3.56 30.99 -19.38
C SER A 155 2.33 30.44 -18.64
N MET A 156 1.88 31.12 -17.58
CA MET A 156 0.69 30.77 -16.81
C MET A 156 -0.60 30.85 -17.64
N LEU A 157 -0.76 31.90 -18.45
CA LEU A 157 -1.91 32.08 -19.33
C LEU A 157 -1.91 31.04 -20.47
N GLU A 158 -0.76 30.73 -21.05
CA GLU A 158 -0.62 29.67 -22.04
C GLU A 158 -0.91 28.27 -21.47
N ALA A 159 -0.56 28.04 -20.20
CA ALA A 159 -0.90 26.79 -19.51
C ALA A 159 -2.42 26.69 -19.22
N ALA A 160 -3.05 27.81 -18.85
CA ALA A 160 -4.49 27.87 -18.64
C ALA A 160 -5.28 27.62 -19.94
N GLU A 161 -4.86 28.21 -21.06
CA GLU A 161 -5.44 27.95 -22.40
C GLU A 161 -5.35 26.46 -22.77
N ARG A 162 -4.17 25.85 -22.61
CA ARG A 162 -3.97 24.40 -22.84
C ARG A 162 -4.84 23.53 -21.94
N THR A 163 -5.11 23.98 -20.71
CA THR A 163 -5.96 23.24 -19.77
C THR A 163 -7.43 23.29 -20.18
N GLU A 164 -7.91 24.42 -20.69
CA GLU A 164 -9.28 24.56 -21.21
C GLU A 164 -9.49 23.71 -22.47
N GLU A 165 -8.50 23.68 -23.37
CA GLU A 165 -8.49 22.82 -24.56
C GLU A 165 -8.57 21.33 -24.20
N ARG A 166 -7.74 20.87 -23.26
CA ARG A 166 -7.77 19.48 -22.78
C ARG A 166 -9.10 19.09 -22.14
N LYS A 167 -9.72 19.98 -21.36
CA LYS A 167 -11.05 19.72 -20.77
C LYS A 167 -12.12 19.52 -21.84
N LEU A 168 -12.04 20.26 -22.96
CA LEU A 168 -12.96 20.08 -24.08
C LEU A 168 -12.67 18.78 -24.86
N GLU A 169 -11.41 18.40 -25.01
CA GLU A 169 -10.99 17.12 -25.60
C GLU A 169 -11.45 15.91 -24.76
N GLU A 170 -11.31 15.98 -23.43
CA GLU A 170 -11.82 14.97 -22.48
C GLU A 170 -13.34 14.84 -22.58
N GLN A 171 -14.08 15.94 -22.67
CA GLN A 171 -15.54 15.91 -22.88
C GLN A 171 -15.93 15.26 -24.21
N VAL A 172 -15.11 15.39 -25.25
CA VAL A 172 -15.35 14.71 -26.54
C VAL A 172 -15.07 13.21 -26.45
N LEU A 173 -13.98 12.82 -25.78
CA LEU A 173 -13.67 11.41 -25.49
C LEU A 173 -14.78 10.75 -24.68
N GLU A 174 -15.25 11.41 -23.64
CA GLU A 174 -16.32 10.92 -22.76
C GLU A 174 -17.67 10.86 -23.49
N ALA A 175 -18.05 11.91 -24.22
CA ALA A 175 -19.28 11.89 -24.99
C ALA A 175 -19.28 10.79 -26.08
N ALA A 176 -18.11 10.46 -26.63
CA ALA A 176 -17.94 9.36 -27.57
C ALA A 176 -18.02 7.98 -26.89
N ARG A 177 -17.47 7.84 -25.68
CA ARG A 177 -17.49 6.63 -24.85
C ARG A 177 -18.89 6.27 -24.36
N GLU A 178 -19.61 7.25 -23.82
CA GLU A 178 -20.97 7.09 -23.26
C GLU A 178 -22.06 7.12 -24.33
N GLY A 179 -21.72 7.39 -25.59
CA GLY A 179 -22.69 7.45 -26.67
C GLY A 179 -23.59 8.70 -26.64
N ALA A 180 -23.15 9.78 -25.98
CA ALA A 180 -23.89 11.02 -25.82
C ALA A 180 -23.89 11.87 -27.11
N THR A 181 -24.66 11.43 -28.10
CA THR A 181 -24.65 11.95 -29.48
C THR A 181 -25.04 13.42 -29.62
N VAL A 182 -25.77 13.99 -28.66
CA VAL A 182 -26.21 15.40 -28.63
C VAL A 182 -25.09 16.29 -28.10
N THR A 183 -24.46 15.88 -27.01
CA THR A 183 -23.32 16.57 -26.39
C THR A 183 -22.12 16.57 -27.34
N LEU A 184 -21.84 15.43 -27.97
CA LEU A 184 -20.77 15.30 -28.95
C LEU A 184 -20.93 16.25 -30.14
N LEU A 185 -22.15 16.37 -30.69
CA LEU A 185 -22.42 17.34 -31.76
C LEU A 185 -22.21 18.78 -31.30
N LYS A 186 -22.73 19.14 -30.12
CA LYS A 186 -22.58 20.49 -29.57
C LYS A 186 -21.10 20.87 -29.41
N LEU A 187 -20.24 19.91 -29.06
CA LEU A 187 -18.80 20.12 -28.91
C LEU A 187 -18.08 20.27 -30.26
N LEU A 188 -18.45 19.46 -31.26
CA LEU A 188 -17.85 19.48 -32.59
C LEU A 188 -18.28 20.68 -33.44
N THR A 189 -19.43 21.31 -33.15
CA THR A 189 -19.93 22.49 -33.88
C THR A 189 -19.61 23.83 -33.21
N ARG A 190 -18.69 23.87 -32.24
CA ARG A 190 -18.26 25.11 -31.58
C ARG A 190 -17.43 25.98 -32.55
N GLU A 191 -17.35 27.29 -32.30
CA GLU A 191 -16.50 28.22 -33.07
C GLU A 191 -15.02 27.80 -33.05
N LYS A 192 -14.55 27.23 -31.93
CA LYS A 192 -13.27 26.53 -31.80
C LYS A 192 -13.54 25.08 -31.35
N PRO A 193 -13.62 24.12 -32.28
CA PRO A 193 -13.85 22.73 -31.93
C PRO A 193 -12.58 22.11 -31.30
N PRO A 194 -12.72 21.26 -30.28
CA PRO A 194 -11.60 20.50 -29.73
C PRO A 194 -11.05 19.52 -30.77
N ASN A 195 -9.82 19.05 -30.59
CA ASN A 195 -9.21 18.10 -31.51
C ASN A 195 -10.02 16.79 -31.54
N ILE A 196 -10.63 16.49 -32.69
CA ILE A 196 -11.43 15.27 -32.88
C ILE A 196 -10.58 13.98 -32.83
N ASN A 197 -9.27 14.13 -32.99
CA ASN A 197 -8.26 13.08 -32.89
C ASN A 197 -7.42 13.21 -31.61
N CYS A 198 -7.95 13.90 -30.59
CA CYS A 198 -7.37 13.81 -29.27
C CYS A 198 -7.30 12.34 -28.83
N THR A 199 -6.38 12.03 -27.93
CA THR A 199 -6.22 10.68 -27.43
C THR A 199 -6.35 10.70 -25.92
N ASP A 200 -6.99 9.69 -25.36
CA ASP A 200 -6.90 9.44 -23.93
C ASP A 200 -5.48 8.97 -23.54
N LEU A 201 -5.27 8.73 -22.25
CA LEU A 201 -3.98 8.27 -21.70
C LEU A 201 -3.51 6.92 -22.28
N LEU A 202 -4.41 6.17 -22.92
CA LEU A 202 -4.14 4.88 -23.57
C LEU A 202 -3.90 5.02 -25.08
N GLY A 203 -3.88 6.25 -25.61
CA GLY A 203 -3.74 6.51 -27.04
C GLY A 203 -5.04 6.31 -27.83
N ASN A 204 -6.19 6.13 -27.15
CA ASN A 204 -7.47 5.92 -27.82
C ASN A 204 -8.08 7.25 -28.26
N THR A 205 -8.44 7.32 -29.54
CA THR A 205 -9.22 8.45 -30.07
C THR A 205 -10.68 8.36 -29.61
N PRO A 206 -11.46 9.45 -29.70
CA PRO A 206 -12.91 9.40 -29.51
C PRO A 206 -13.57 8.33 -30.40
N LEU A 207 -13.02 8.10 -31.60
CA LEU A 207 -13.49 7.06 -32.50
C LEU A 207 -13.18 5.65 -31.98
N HIS A 208 -12.01 5.42 -31.36
CA HIS A 208 -11.70 4.17 -30.68
C HIS A 208 -12.68 3.92 -29.51
N CYS A 209 -12.93 4.94 -28.69
CA CYS A 209 -13.88 4.85 -27.57
C CYS A 209 -15.30 4.49 -28.03
N ALA A 210 -15.79 5.17 -29.06
CA ALA A 210 -17.11 4.91 -29.63
C ALA A 210 -17.20 3.53 -30.32
N ALA A 211 -16.14 3.11 -31.00
CA ALA A 211 -16.11 1.82 -31.70
C ALA A 211 -16.04 0.64 -30.71
N TYR A 212 -15.18 0.73 -29.69
CA TYR A 212 -15.00 -0.29 -28.66
C TYR A 212 -16.29 -0.53 -27.87
N ARG A 213 -16.99 0.52 -27.44
CA ARG A 213 -18.27 0.42 -26.71
C ARG A 213 -19.50 0.26 -27.59
N GLY A 214 -19.33 0.06 -28.90
CA GLY A 214 -20.45 -0.17 -29.83
C GLY A 214 -21.37 1.03 -30.07
N GLN A 215 -20.90 2.25 -29.81
CA GLN A 215 -21.66 3.50 -29.94
C GLN A 215 -21.74 3.99 -31.39
N LYS A 216 -22.49 3.24 -32.21
CA LYS A 216 -22.59 3.41 -33.68
C LYS A 216 -22.93 4.84 -34.11
N GLN A 217 -23.85 5.50 -33.43
CA GLN A 217 -24.27 6.86 -33.81
C GLN A 217 -23.18 7.91 -33.53
N CYS A 218 -22.42 7.77 -32.45
CA CYS A 218 -21.30 8.66 -32.14
C CYS A 218 -20.13 8.43 -33.11
N ALA A 219 -19.80 7.17 -33.42
CA ALA A 219 -18.78 6.82 -34.40
C ALA A 219 -19.09 7.39 -35.79
N VAL A 220 -20.35 7.32 -36.25
CA VAL A 220 -20.77 7.92 -37.52
C VAL A 220 -20.59 9.44 -37.50
N LYS A 221 -20.97 10.12 -36.41
CA LYS A 221 -20.81 11.57 -36.30
C LYS A 221 -19.35 12.01 -36.21
N LEU A 222 -18.49 11.26 -35.52
CA LEU A 222 -17.05 11.52 -35.47
C LEU A 222 -16.40 11.39 -36.85
N LEU A 223 -16.75 10.33 -37.59
CA LEU A 223 -16.28 10.12 -38.96
C LEU A 223 -16.78 11.21 -39.93
N GLN A 224 -18.05 11.64 -39.80
CA GLN A 224 -18.62 12.73 -40.60
C GLN A 224 -17.95 14.08 -40.34
N ASN A 225 -17.36 14.29 -39.16
CA ASN A 225 -16.66 15.52 -38.77
C ASN A 225 -15.13 15.41 -38.88
N GLY A 226 -14.60 14.39 -39.56
CA GLY A 226 -13.17 14.33 -39.94
C GLY A 226 -12.24 13.60 -38.97
N ALA A 227 -12.74 12.69 -38.13
CA ALA A 227 -11.89 11.81 -37.33
C ALA A 227 -10.97 10.95 -38.22
N SER A 228 -9.67 10.93 -37.91
CA SER A 228 -8.60 10.26 -38.63
C SER A 228 -8.78 8.75 -38.57
N GLN A 229 -8.94 8.14 -39.75
CA GLN A 229 -9.01 6.70 -39.95
C GLN A 229 -7.59 6.11 -40.01
N THR A 230 -6.82 6.18 -38.92
CA THR A 230 -5.42 5.71 -38.91
C THR A 230 -5.23 4.29 -38.33
N VAL A 231 -6.31 3.62 -37.90
CA VAL A 231 -6.29 2.20 -37.50
C VAL A 231 -7.12 1.34 -38.47
N PHE A 232 -7.22 1.78 -39.73
CA PHE A 232 -7.88 1.01 -40.78
C PHE A 232 -6.95 0.05 -41.53
N ASP A 233 -5.63 0.04 -41.27
CA ASP A 233 -4.66 -0.79 -42.01
C ASP A 233 -4.08 -1.98 -41.21
N LEU A 234 -4.28 -2.08 -39.89
CA LEU A 234 -3.95 -3.30 -39.12
C LEU A 234 -5.17 -4.18 -38.81
N ALA A 235 -6.37 -3.61 -38.86
CA ALA A 235 -7.63 -4.29 -38.56
C ALA A 235 -8.51 -4.56 -39.80
N LYS A 236 -8.09 -4.10 -40.98
CA LYS A 236 -8.56 -4.66 -42.25
C LYS A 236 -7.51 -5.62 -42.78
N ASP A 237 -7.57 -6.86 -42.31
CA ASP A 237 -7.95 -7.83 -43.31
C ASP A 237 -8.91 -8.85 -42.72
N THR A 238 -9.84 -9.25 -43.57
CA THR A 238 -10.84 -10.28 -43.33
C THR A 238 -10.17 -11.67 -43.15
N GLU A 239 -8.83 -11.72 -43.24
CA GLU A 239 -7.96 -12.88 -43.01
C GLU A 239 -7.59 -13.13 -41.54
N MET A 240 -7.73 -12.19 -40.60
CA MET A 240 -7.48 -12.48 -39.17
C MET A 240 -8.62 -13.24 -38.47
N ARG A 241 -9.64 -13.65 -39.23
CA ARG A 241 -10.58 -14.74 -38.88
C ARG A 241 -10.27 -16.05 -39.61
N GLN A 242 -9.19 -16.16 -40.39
CA GLN A 242 -8.80 -17.45 -40.97
C GLN A 242 -8.23 -18.34 -39.88
N ILE A 243 -9.12 -19.16 -39.32
CA ILE A 243 -8.76 -20.45 -38.75
C ILE A 243 -7.97 -21.20 -39.82
N LEU A 244 -6.63 -21.18 -39.74
CA LEU A 244 -5.82 -22.05 -40.57
C LEU A 244 -5.92 -23.44 -39.97
N GLU A 245 -6.73 -24.28 -40.61
CA GLU A 245 -6.87 -25.68 -40.25
C GLU A 245 -6.37 -26.62 -41.34
N GLY A 246 -5.77 -27.74 -40.94
CA GLY A 246 -5.30 -28.71 -41.90
C GLY A 246 -4.59 -29.91 -41.30
N LYS A 247 -4.36 -30.91 -42.14
CA LYS A 247 -3.73 -32.17 -41.75
C LYS A 247 -2.21 -32.05 -41.75
N LEU A 248 -1.59 -32.20 -40.58
CA LEU A 248 -0.14 -32.23 -40.40
C LEU A 248 0.30 -33.55 -39.75
N MET A 249 1.55 -33.93 -39.98
CA MET A 249 2.20 -35.05 -39.29
C MET A 249 2.99 -34.49 -38.10
N LYS A 250 2.65 -34.89 -36.87
CA LYS A 250 3.33 -34.46 -35.65
C LYS A 250 4.20 -35.57 -35.08
N SER A 251 5.41 -35.25 -34.66
CA SER A 251 6.29 -36.20 -33.97
C SER A 251 5.88 -36.36 -32.51
N THR A 252 5.83 -37.59 -32.02
CA THR A 252 5.57 -37.92 -30.61
C THR A 252 6.78 -38.66 -30.03
N ARG A 253 7.13 -38.36 -28.77
CA ARG A 253 8.34 -38.90 -28.12
C ARG A 253 8.39 -40.44 -28.05
N PHE A 254 7.24 -41.12 -28.09
CA PHE A 254 7.14 -42.57 -27.88
C PHE A 254 6.62 -43.39 -29.08
N PHE A 255 5.97 -42.77 -30.07
CA PHE A 255 5.32 -43.50 -31.18
C PHE A 255 5.62 -42.94 -32.57
N GLY A 256 6.63 -42.08 -32.70
CA GLY A 256 7.05 -41.53 -33.99
C GLY A 256 6.04 -40.53 -34.58
N TRP A 257 6.01 -40.44 -35.91
CA TRP A 257 5.18 -39.49 -36.66
C TRP A 257 3.73 -39.97 -36.78
N ARG A 258 2.78 -39.15 -36.32
CA ARG A 258 1.35 -39.43 -36.44
C ARG A 258 0.62 -38.30 -37.15
N SER A 259 -0.40 -38.66 -37.92
CA SER A 259 -1.26 -37.66 -38.56
C SER A 259 -2.22 -37.07 -37.53
N CYS A 260 -2.30 -35.74 -37.50
CA CYS A 260 -3.24 -34.99 -36.67
C CYS A 260 -3.88 -33.85 -37.48
N TRP A 261 -5.07 -33.41 -37.05
CA TRP A 261 -5.70 -32.20 -37.55
C TRP A 261 -5.23 -31.03 -36.67
N VAL A 262 -4.65 -30.00 -37.27
CA VAL A 262 -4.09 -28.85 -36.55
C VAL A 262 -4.93 -27.63 -36.86
N VAL A 263 -5.19 -26.80 -35.85
CA VAL A 263 -6.00 -25.59 -35.91
C VAL A 263 -5.22 -24.46 -35.28
N LEU A 264 -5.06 -23.36 -36.00
CA LEU A 264 -4.44 -22.13 -35.52
C LEU A 264 -5.51 -21.04 -35.42
N GLN A 265 -5.72 -20.53 -34.21
CA GLN A 265 -6.77 -19.54 -33.93
C GLN A 265 -6.38 -18.69 -32.72
N ASP A 266 -6.63 -17.38 -32.76
CA ASP A 266 -6.50 -16.44 -31.63
C ASP A 266 -5.15 -16.51 -30.88
N GLY A 267 -4.05 -16.77 -31.60
CA GLY A 267 -2.73 -16.86 -30.97
C GLY A 267 -2.41 -18.23 -30.36
N VAL A 268 -3.27 -19.23 -30.57
CA VAL A 268 -3.15 -20.58 -30.01
C VAL A 268 -3.11 -21.63 -31.12
N LEU A 269 -2.14 -22.53 -31.04
CA LEU A 269 -1.98 -23.69 -31.94
C LEU A 269 -2.48 -24.96 -31.25
N SER A 270 -3.59 -25.54 -31.73
CA SER A 270 -4.22 -26.75 -31.18
C SER A 270 -4.17 -27.94 -32.15
N TRP A 271 -4.13 -29.18 -31.65
CA TRP A 271 -4.18 -30.38 -32.50
C TRP A 271 -5.08 -31.51 -31.96
N TYR A 272 -5.70 -32.21 -32.91
CA TYR A 272 -6.75 -33.21 -32.71
C TYR A 272 -6.43 -34.49 -33.49
N SER A 273 -7.11 -35.59 -33.14
CA SER A 273 -6.91 -36.87 -33.84
C SER A 273 -7.59 -36.90 -35.20
N LYS A 274 -8.78 -36.30 -35.32
CA LYS A 274 -9.56 -36.22 -36.56
C LYS A 274 -10.18 -34.81 -36.70
N GLN A 275 -10.60 -34.46 -37.92
CA GLN A 275 -11.23 -33.18 -38.24
C GLN A 275 -12.57 -32.93 -37.49
N PRO A 276 -13.49 -33.92 -37.31
CA PRO A 276 -14.75 -33.68 -36.59
C PRO A 276 -14.53 -33.34 -35.10
N ASP A 277 -13.47 -33.88 -34.52
CA ASP A 277 -13.07 -33.61 -33.13
C ASP A 277 -12.65 -32.13 -32.99
N ALA A 278 -11.98 -31.58 -34.01
CA ALA A 278 -11.60 -30.17 -34.06
C ALA A 278 -12.81 -29.23 -34.20
N ALA A 279 -13.75 -29.58 -35.10
CA ALA A 279 -14.96 -28.79 -35.34
C ALA A 279 -15.92 -28.72 -34.13
N SER A 280 -15.93 -29.77 -33.29
CA SER A 280 -16.72 -29.83 -32.05
C SER A 280 -15.92 -29.41 -30.81
N ASN A 281 -14.64 -29.05 -30.98
CA ASN A 281 -13.65 -28.86 -29.92
C ASN A 281 -13.64 -29.97 -28.84
N SER A 282 -13.95 -31.20 -29.24
CA SER A 282 -14.00 -32.37 -28.35
C SER A 282 -12.73 -33.21 -28.52
N GLN A 283 -12.25 -33.89 -27.48
CA GLN A 283 -11.09 -34.81 -27.56
C GLN A 283 -9.77 -34.19 -28.07
N ARG A 284 -9.50 -32.91 -27.75
CA ARG A 284 -8.24 -32.19 -28.05
C ARG A 284 -7.02 -32.96 -27.51
N LYS A 285 -6.01 -33.20 -28.35
CA LYS A 285 -4.80 -33.97 -27.97
C LYS A 285 -3.67 -33.10 -27.42
N GLY A 286 -3.75 -31.79 -27.61
CA GLY A 286 -2.83 -30.80 -27.04
C GLY A 286 -2.96 -29.44 -27.71
N TRP A 287 -2.35 -28.43 -27.10
CA TRP A 287 -2.36 -27.05 -27.57
C TRP A 287 -1.11 -26.31 -27.05
N LYS A 288 -0.76 -25.20 -27.70
CA LYS A 288 0.30 -24.27 -27.28
C LYS A 288 -0.07 -22.83 -27.63
N ALA A 289 0.10 -21.92 -26.67
CA ALA A 289 0.09 -20.48 -26.94
C ALA A 289 1.34 -20.10 -27.74
N LEU A 290 1.19 -19.17 -28.68
CA LEU A 290 2.25 -18.74 -29.59
C LEU A 290 2.94 -17.46 -29.15
N THR A 291 2.69 -16.96 -27.94
CA THR A 291 3.39 -15.81 -27.35
C THR A 291 4.90 -16.00 -27.48
N GLN A 292 5.59 -15.09 -28.17
CA GLN A 292 7.02 -15.14 -28.49
C GLN A 292 7.50 -16.46 -29.14
N ALA A 293 6.63 -17.19 -29.84
CA ALA A 293 7.01 -18.43 -30.49
C ALA A 293 7.93 -18.18 -31.69
N GLN A 294 8.94 -19.05 -31.86
CA GLN A 294 9.92 -18.99 -32.94
C GLN A 294 9.82 -20.23 -33.82
N CYS A 295 9.69 -20.02 -35.13
CA CYS A 295 9.67 -21.11 -36.10
C CYS A 295 11.05 -21.35 -36.74
N SER A 296 11.41 -22.61 -36.96
CA SER A 296 12.61 -22.96 -37.76
C SER A 296 12.34 -24.10 -38.73
N THR A 297 13.04 -24.11 -39.87
CA THR A 297 12.88 -25.13 -40.92
C THR A 297 14.20 -25.88 -41.17
N LYS A 298 14.11 -27.16 -41.53
CA LYS A 298 15.28 -27.97 -41.91
C LYS A 298 15.25 -28.47 -43.36
N ASN A 299 14.06 -28.68 -43.92
CA ASN A 299 13.86 -29.21 -45.28
C ASN A 299 12.42 -28.95 -45.75
N SER A 300 12.17 -29.12 -47.06
CA SER A 300 10.95 -28.67 -47.78
C SER A 300 9.61 -29.11 -47.19
N CYS A 301 9.59 -30.21 -46.42
CA CYS A 301 8.38 -30.78 -45.81
C CYS A 301 8.34 -30.72 -44.27
N TYR A 302 9.30 -30.07 -43.61
CA TYR A 302 9.46 -30.10 -42.15
C TYR A 302 9.70 -28.72 -41.55
N PHE A 303 9.06 -28.45 -40.42
CA PHE A 303 9.27 -27.25 -39.62
C PHE A 303 9.09 -27.54 -38.12
N THR A 304 9.66 -26.68 -37.28
CA THR A 304 9.58 -26.76 -35.83
C THR A 304 9.10 -25.44 -35.26
N VAL A 305 8.34 -25.51 -34.18
CA VAL A 305 7.84 -24.35 -33.44
C VAL A 305 8.39 -24.45 -32.02
N LYS A 306 9.27 -23.53 -31.65
CA LYS A 306 9.77 -23.35 -30.29
C LYS A 306 8.87 -22.35 -29.59
N CYS A 307 8.17 -22.78 -28.55
CA CYS A 307 7.28 -21.91 -27.78
C CYS A 307 8.08 -21.20 -26.65
N PHE A 308 7.49 -20.18 -26.02
CA PHE A 308 8.13 -19.41 -24.94
C PHE A 308 8.59 -20.27 -23.75
N ASP A 309 7.89 -21.36 -23.46
CA ASP A 309 8.24 -22.33 -22.41
C ASP A 309 9.42 -23.27 -22.78
N ASP A 310 10.23 -22.88 -23.76
CA ASP A 310 11.31 -23.66 -24.38
C ASP A 310 10.88 -25.01 -25.00
N SER A 311 9.57 -25.31 -25.07
CA SER A 311 9.11 -26.56 -25.68
C SER A 311 9.14 -26.50 -27.21
N VAL A 312 9.74 -27.53 -27.83
CA VAL A 312 9.87 -27.62 -29.29
C VAL A 312 8.87 -28.64 -29.84
N GLN A 313 7.97 -28.18 -30.71
CA GLN A 313 7.03 -29.03 -31.44
C GLN A 313 7.52 -29.26 -32.87
N TYR A 314 7.39 -30.50 -33.34
CA TYR A 314 7.89 -30.94 -34.65
C TYR A 314 6.73 -31.32 -35.58
N PHE A 315 6.65 -30.65 -36.73
CA PHE A 315 5.60 -30.85 -37.72
C PHE A 315 6.16 -31.17 -39.12
N LYS A 316 5.42 -32.00 -39.86
CA LYS A 316 5.67 -32.31 -41.26
C LYS A 316 4.42 -32.15 -42.10
N VAL A 317 4.61 -31.59 -43.29
CA VAL A 317 3.56 -31.45 -44.31
C VAL A 317 3.58 -32.67 -45.23
N SER A 318 2.41 -33.09 -45.73
CA SER A 318 2.30 -34.21 -46.67
C SER A 318 3.10 -33.95 -47.97
N PRO A 319 3.90 -34.92 -48.47
CA PRO A 319 4.68 -34.74 -49.69
C PRO A 319 3.84 -34.68 -50.99
N LYS A 320 2.57 -35.08 -50.93
CA LYS A 320 1.73 -35.30 -52.12
C LYS A 320 1.13 -34.03 -52.72
N SER A 321 1.19 -32.90 -52.02
CA SER A 321 0.63 -31.61 -52.46
C SER A 321 1.62 -30.49 -52.13
N ASN A 322 2.23 -29.89 -53.16
CA ASN A 322 3.21 -28.79 -53.10
C ASN A 322 3.70 -28.42 -51.67
N PRO A 323 4.61 -29.22 -51.10
CA PRO A 323 4.90 -29.21 -49.66
C PRO A 323 5.54 -27.89 -49.20
N GLU A 324 6.29 -27.23 -50.08
CA GLU A 324 6.94 -25.96 -49.79
C GLU A 324 5.94 -24.82 -49.64
N ALA A 325 4.96 -24.72 -50.54
CA ALA A 325 3.92 -23.70 -50.50
C ALA A 325 3.03 -23.88 -49.26
N THR A 326 2.65 -25.12 -48.96
CA THR A 326 1.80 -25.43 -47.79
C THR A 326 2.54 -25.15 -46.48
N ARG A 327 3.84 -25.51 -46.38
CA ARG A 327 4.67 -25.19 -45.21
C ARG A 327 4.83 -23.68 -45.04
N LYS A 328 5.09 -22.95 -46.11
CA LYS A 328 5.25 -21.48 -46.09
C LYS A 328 3.98 -20.81 -45.55
N LYS A 329 2.80 -21.24 -46.02
CA LYS A 329 1.50 -20.77 -45.53
C LYS A 329 1.31 -20.99 -44.02
N TRP A 330 1.72 -22.15 -43.49
CA TRP A 330 1.65 -22.42 -42.05
C TRP A 330 2.59 -21.55 -41.22
N LEU A 331 3.80 -21.29 -41.71
CA LEU A 331 4.79 -20.47 -41.00
C LEU A 331 4.35 -19.00 -40.92
N GLU A 332 3.91 -18.43 -42.04
CA GLU A 332 3.42 -17.05 -42.10
C GLU A 332 2.24 -16.83 -41.15
N ALA A 333 1.31 -17.79 -41.08
CA ALA A 333 0.19 -17.73 -40.16
C ALA A 333 0.64 -17.83 -38.69
N ILE A 334 1.57 -18.73 -38.36
CA ILE A 334 2.07 -18.88 -36.98
C ILE A 334 2.81 -17.62 -36.51
N ASP A 335 3.61 -17.00 -37.37
CA ASP A 335 4.34 -15.78 -37.03
C ASP A 335 3.38 -14.59 -36.80
N ALA A 336 2.33 -14.45 -37.63
CA ALA A 336 1.29 -13.44 -37.45
C ALA A 336 0.53 -13.61 -36.12
N HIS A 337 0.14 -14.85 -35.79
CA HIS A 337 -0.55 -15.17 -34.54
C HIS A 337 0.37 -15.08 -33.30
N SER A 338 1.68 -15.32 -33.45
CA SER A 338 2.69 -15.09 -32.41
C SER A 338 2.83 -13.60 -32.07
N ALA A 339 2.91 -12.74 -33.10
CA ALA A 339 2.94 -11.29 -32.92
C ALA A 339 1.66 -10.76 -32.27
N PHE A 340 0.50 -11.26 -32.71
CA PHE A 340 -0.80 -10.94 -32.10
C PHE A 340 -0.85 -11.35 -30.61
N SER A 341 -0.54 -12.61 -30.29
CA SER A 341 -0.56 -13.09 -28.90
C SER A 341 0.43 -12.34 -28.01
N THR A 342 1.61 -12.00 -28.52
CA THR A 342 2.63 -11.25 -27.77
C THR A 342 2.18 -9.83 -27.46
N HIS A 343 1.50 -9.17 -28.41
CA HIS A 343 0.98 -7.81 -28.23
C HIS A 343 -0.14 -7.73 -27.17
N TYR A 344 -1.04 -8.71 -27.14
CA TYR A 344 -2.17 -8.73 -26.20
C TYR A 344 -1.80 -9.31 -24.82
N CYS A 345 -0.92 -10.31 -24.72
CA CYS A 345 -0.45 -10.82 -23.42
C CYS A 345 0.44 -9.83 -22.65
N SER A 346 0.99 -8.80 -23.30
CA SER A 346 1.70 -7.70 -22.62
C SER A 346 0.79 -6.61 -22.06
N GLN A 347 -0.52 -6.62 -22.36
CA GLN A 347 -1.48 -5.61 -21.89
C GLN A 347 -2.47 -6.10 -20.83
N ASP A 348 -2.69 -7.41 -20.67
CA ASP A 348 -3.58 -7.97 -19.65
C ASP A 348 -2.83 -8.90 -18.69
N GLN A 349 -2.37 -8.35 -17.56
CA GLN A 349 -2.41 -9.04 -16.26
C GLN A 349 -2.74 -8.00 -15.17
N GLY A 350 -4.02 -7.68 -15.09
CA GLY A 350 -4.65 -6.91 -14.03
C GLY A 350 -6.17 -7.05 -14.12
N SER A 351 -6.74 -7.91 -13.29
CA SER A 351 -8.13 -7.96 -12.78
C SER A 351 -8.12 -9.16 -11.82
N GLU A 352 -8.66 -9.11 -10.61
CA GLU A 352 -9.94 -8.53 -10.19
C GLU A 352 -9.83 -7.75 -8.86
N GLU A 353 -10.83 -6.88 -8.66
CA GLU A 353 -11.16 -6.02 -7.51
C GLU A 353 -11.41 -6.89 -6.23
N ASP A 354 -11.37 -6.41 -4.97
CA ASP A 354 -12.53 -6.11 -4.09
C ASP A 354 -12.01 -5.37 -2.84
N GLU A 355 -12.73 -4.33 -2.45
CA GLU A 355 -12.73 -3.58 -1.18
C GLU A 355 -14.23 -3.40 -0.86
N ASP A 356 -14.81 -3.42 0.33
CA ASP A 356 -14.40 -3.20 1.73
C ASP A 356 -15.58 -3.67 2.62
N GLU A 357 -15.48 -3.62 3.97
CA GLU A 357 -16.44 -2.74 4.68
C GLU A 357 -16.06 -2.40 6.14
N VAL A 358 -16.19 -1.10 6.41
CA VAL A 358 -16.39 -0.47 7.72
C VAL A 358 -17.90 -0.38 7.95
N VAL A 359 -18.35 -0.89 9.10
CA VAL A 359 -19.74 -0.97 9.61
C VAL A 359 -20.68 -1.76 8.72
N SER A 360 -20.79 -3.04 9.07
CA SER A 360 -21.33 -4.09 8.22
C SER A 360 -22.75 -3.83 7.76
N LEU A 361 -22.97 -4.08 6.46
CA LEU A 361 -24.24 -4.53 5.88
C LEU A 361 -24.98 -5.53 6.78
N GLY A 362 -24.26 -6.29 7.61
CA GLY A 362 -24.78 -7.16 8.67
C GLY A 362 -25.72 -6.48 9.67
N GLU A 363 -25.46 -5.26 10.14
CA GLU A 363 -26.33 -4.57 11.11
C GLU A 363 -27.64 -4.06 10.47
N LEU A 364 -27.59 -3.67 9.19
CA LEU A 364 -28.76 -3.30 8.38
C LEU A 364 -29.56 -4.52 7.91
N THR A 365 -28.88 -5.62 7.55
CA THR A 365 -29.48 -6.91 7.20
C THR A 365 -30.13 -7.56 8.41
N GLU A 366 -29.50 -7.47 9.59
CA GLU A 366 -30.09 -7.91 10.86
C GLU A 366 -31.30 -7.06 11.25
N SER A 367 -31.24 -5.74 11.08
CA SER A 367 -32.38 -4.85 11.34
C SER A 367 -33.55 -5.13 10.38
N LEU A 368 -33.26 -5.48 9.12
CA LEU A 368 -34.25 -5.89 8.13
C LEU A 368 -34.83 -7.28 8.43
N GLN A 369 -34.00 -8.26 8.80
CA GLN A 369 -34.45 -9.57 9.28
C GLN A 369 -35.29 -9.47 10.55
N GLN A 370 -34.95 -8.55 11.47
CA GLN A 370 -35.76 -8.25 12.64
C GLN A 370 -37.12 -7.63 12.27
N ALA A 371 -37.16 -6.72 11.30
CA ALA A 371 -38.40 -6.15 10.77
C ALA A 371 -39.28 -7.21 10.07
N GLU A 372 -38.69 -8.10 9.28
CA GLU A 372 -39.40 -9.24 8.63
C GLU A 372 -39.91 -10.26 9.64
N THR A 373 -39.17 -10.48 10.71
CA THR A 373 -39.58 -11.38 11.80
C THR A 373 -40.73 -10.77 12.60
N CYS A 374 -40.71 -9.45 12.83
CA CYS A 374 -41.83 -8.72 13.42
C CYS A 374 -43.07 -8.74 12.51
N HIS A 375 -42.88 -8.60 11.20
CA HIS A 375 -43.96 -8.68 10.21
C HIS A 375 -44.61 -10.08 10.18
N ARG A 376 -43.82 -11.16 10.11
CA ARG A 376 -44.33 -12.54 10.15
C ARG A 376 -45.08 -12.86 11.44
N LYS A 377 -44.63 -12.32 12.58
CA LYS A 377 -45.36 -12.42 13.86
C LYS A 377 -46.70 -11.69 13.81
N LEU A 378 -46.70 -10.46 13.30
CA LEU A 378 -47.93 -9.68 13.14
C LEU A 378 -48.95 -10.40 12.23
N GLU A 379 -48.48 -10.95 11.11
CA GLU A 379 -49.31 -11.70 10.17
C GLU A 379 -49.91 -12.97 10.82
N SER A 380 -49.11 -13.71 11.59
CA SER A 380 -49.56 -14.89 12.35
C SER A 380 -50.62 -14.53 13.41
N GLU A 381 -50.41 -13.44 14.16
CA GLU A 381 -51.35 -12.97 15.18
C GLU A 381 -52.65 -12.46 14.56
N VAL A 382 -52.59 -11.77 13.42
CA VAL A 382 -53.78 -11.33 12.66
C VAL A 382 -54.53 -12.53 12.10
N LEU A 383 -53.84 -13.55 11.57
CA LEU A 383 -54.47 -14.79 11.09
C LEU A 383 -55.09 -15.61 12.23
N SER A 384 -54.47 -15.62 13.42
CA SER A 384 -55.02 -16.25 14.62
C SER A 384 -56.26 -15.50 15.13
N LEU A 385 -56.23 -14.17 15.16
CA LEU A 385 -57.41 -13.33 15.43
C LEU A 385 -58.53 -13.59 14.43
N LEU A 386 -58.19 -13.74 13.14
CA LEU A 386 -59.16 -14.06 12.09
C LEU A 386 -59.78 -15.45 12.27
N SER A 387 -59.03 -16.46 12.74
CA SER A 387 -59.57 -17.78 13.02
C SER A 387 -60.46 -17.78 14.27
N ILE A 388 -60.05 -17.07 15.33
CA ILE A 388 -60.85 -16.92 16.57
C ILE A 388 -62.18 -16.21 16.25
N VAL A 389 -62.13 -15.13 15.46
CA VAL A 389 -63.34 -14.40 15.04
C VAL A 389 -64.25 -15.27 14.16
N LYS A 390 -63.67 -16.14 13.31
CA LYS A 390 -64.46 -17.09 12.50
C LYS A 390 -65.08 -18.21 13.34
N GLU A 391 -64.36 -18.73 14.33
CA GLU A 391 -64.87 -19.77 15.23
C GLU A 391 -65.95 -19.23 16.18
N ASP A 392 -65.80 -18.00 16.67
CA ASP A 392 -66.78 -17.35 17.57
C ASP A 392 -68.04 -16.87 16.80
N ALA A 393 -67.90 -16.54 15.52
CA ALA A 393 -69.03 -16.29 14.62
C ALA A 393 -69.87 -17.56 14.34
N LEU A 394 -69.26 -18.75 14.40
CA LEU A 394 -69.93 -20.04 14.25
C LEU A 394 -70.62 -20.52 15.54
N SER A 395 -70.17 -20.08 16.71
CA SER A 395 -70.68 -20.52 18.02
C SER A 395 -71.87 -19.70 18.54
N ASN A 396 -71.92 -18.38 18.28
CA ASN A 396 -72.87 -17.47 18.93
C ASN A 396 -73.88 -16.76 18.01
N GLY A 397 -73.89 -17.03 16.69
CA GLY A 397 -74.94 -16.55 15.77
C GLY A 397 -75.05 -15.02 15.59
N ALA A 398 -74.18 -14.23 16.22
CA ALA A 398 -74.04 -12.80 16.03
C ALA A 398 -72.77 -12.54 15.21
N GLY A 399 -72.93 -12.23 13.91
CA GLY A 399 -71.81 -11.97 13.01
C GLY A 399 -71.00 -10.75 13.43
N PHE A 400 -69.67 -10.89 13.44
CA PHE A 400 -68.76 -9.76 13.58
C PHE A 400 -68.92 -8.77 12.41
N PRO A 401 -68.76 -7.44 12.61
CA PRO A 401 -68.88 -6.48 11.53
C PRO A 401 -67.80 -6.73 10.46
N GLU A 402 -68.24 -6.96 9.22
CA GLU A 402 -67.37 -7.20 8.05
C GLU A 402 -66.32 -6.09 7.83
N THR A 403 -66.61 -4.89 8.33
CA THR A 403 -65.71 -3.73 8.34
C THR A 403 -64.43 -3.93 9.18
N VAL A 404 -64.48 -4.71 10.27
CA VAL A 404 -63.31 -4.99 11.12
C VAL A 404 -62.39 -6.01 10.42
N LEU A 405 -63.00 -7.03 9.80
CA LEU A 405 -62.33 -8.02 8.97
C LEU A 405 -61.60 -7.37 7.79
N GLN A 406 -62.23 -6.38 7.15
CA GLN A 406 -61.65 -5.64 6.04
C GLN A 406 -60.44 -4.80 6.49
N LYS A 407 -60.55 -4.06 7.61
CA LYS A 407 -59.43 -3.25 8.13
C LYS A 407 -58.22 -4.09 8.58
N LEU A 408 -58.44 -5.29 9.11
CA LEU A 408 -57.34 -6.19 9.47
C LEU A 408 -56.56 -6.67 8.25
N LYS A 409 -57.23 -6.91 7.12
CA LYS A 409 -56.57 -7.24 5.86
C LYS A 409 -55.78 -6.05 5.30
N GLU A 410 -56.35 -4.85 5.35
CA GLU A 410 -55.68 -3.61 4.90
C GLU A 410 -54.39 -3.33 5.68
N VAL A 411 -54.37 -3.61 6.99
CA VAL A 411 -53.16 -3.45 7.82
C VAL A 411 -52.06 -4.45 7.42
N CYS A 412 -52.43 -5.67 7.04
CA CYS A 412 -51.50 -6.69 6.56
C CYS A 412 -50.90 -6.31 5.20
N GLU A 413 -51.72 -5.82 4.28
CA GLU A 413 -51.28 -5.35 2.95
C GLU A 413 -50.33 -4.14 3.07
N ALA A 414 -50.69 -3.14 3.90
CA ALA A 414 -49.84 -1.96 4.11
C ALA A 414 -48.48 -2.30 4.76
N SER A 415 -48.45 -3.29 5.65
CA SER A 415 -47.19 -3.74 6.25
C SER A 415 -46.30 -4.49 5.25
N ASN A 416 -46.89 -5.25 4.33
CA ASN A 416 -46.16 -5.94 3.24
C ASN A 416 -45.53 -4.94 2.27
N GLU A 417 -46.26 -3.90 1.85
CA GLU A 417 -45.74 -2.84 0.97
C GLU A 417 -44.57 -2.06 1.60
N THR A 418 -44.63 -1.83 2.92
CA THR A 418 -43.56 -1.17 3.66
C THR A 418 -42.28 -2.00 3.66
N CYS A 419 -42.39 -3.32 3.87
CA CYS A 419 -41.25 -4.23 3.86
C CYS A 419 -40.62 -4.36 2.46
N SER A 420 -41.45 -4.39 1.42
CA SER A 420 -41.00 -4.41 0.02
C SER A 420 -40.28 -3.11 -0.39
N SER A 421 -40.75 -1.95 0.10
CA SER A 421 -40.11 -0.66 -0.16
C SER A 421 -38.75 -0.53 0.52
N LEU A 422 -38.60 -1.08 1.74
CA LEU A 422 -37.32 -1.13 2.45
C LEU A 422 -36.29 -2.02 1.73
N HIS A 423 -36.73 -3.15 1.16
CA HIS A 423 -35.89 -4.00 0.30
C HIS A 423 -35.37 -3.24 -0.93
N GLN A 424 -36.23 -2.48 -1.63
CA GLN A 424 -35.81 -1.68 -2.77
C GLN A 424 -34.84 -0.56 -2.41
N CYS A 425 -34.98 0.05 -1.23
CA CYS A 425 -34.00 1.03 -0.75
C CYS A 425 -32.63 0.38 -0.49
N LEU A 426 -32.60 -0.81 0.10
CA LEU A 426 -31.36 -1.56 0.34
C LEU A 426 -30.65 -1.89 -0.99
N ASP A 427 -31.41 -2.33 -2.00
CA ASP A 427 -30.92 -2.61 -3.37
C ASP A 427 -30.38 -1.38 -4.12
N LEU A 428 -30.80 -0.17 -3.71
CA LEU A 428 -30.30 1.09 -4.28
C LEU A 428 -29.04 1.57 -3.55
N PHE A 429 -28.98 1.37 -2.23
CA PHE A 429 -27.77 1.68 -1.45
C PHE A 429 -26.59 0.79 -1.87
N THR A 430 -26.82 -0.51 -2.08
CA THR A 430 -25.79 -1.45 -2.59
C THR A 430 -25.24 -1.07 -3.97
N LYS A 431 -26.00 -0.33 -4.79
CA LYS A 431 -25.57 0.11 -6.12
C LYS A 431 -24.86 1.47 -6.13
N GLN A 432 -25.06 2.29 -5.10
CA GLN A 432 -24.55 3.67 -5.06
C GLN A 432 -23.14 3.76 -4.48
N GLU A 433 -22.81 2.94 -3.48
CA GLU A 433 -21.47 2.92 -2.87
C GLU A 433 -20.38 2.35 -3.80
N GLY A 434 -20.68 1.30 -4.58
CA GLY A 434 -19.72 0.73 -5.53
C GLY A 434 -19.27 1.70 -6.63
N LEU A 435 -20.10 2.71 -6.96
CA LEU A 435 -19.76 3.67 -8.00
C LEU A 435 -18.87 4.82 -7.49
N GLU A 436 -19.00 5.22 -6.22
CA GLU A 436 -18.21 6.31 -5.64
C GLU A 436 -16.78 5.88 -5.26
N GLN A 437 -16.59 4.64 -4.79
CA GLN A 437 -15.25 4.07 -4.54
C GLN A 437 -14.46 3.84 -5.83
N GLU A 438 -15.12 3.37 -6.89
CA GLU A 438 -14.51 3.12 -8.20
C GLU A 438 -14.00 4.42 -8.85
N VAL A 439 -14.69 5.53 -8.65
CA VAL A 439 -14.28 6.85 -9.17
C VAL A 439 -13.04 7.39 -8.45
N GLU A 440 -12.90 7.21 -7.13
CA GLU A 440 -11.72 7.67 -6.40
C GLU A 440 -10.50 6.74 -6.60
N LYS A 441 -10.72 5.41 -6.73
CA LYS A 441 -9.68 4.44 -7.15
C LYS A 441 -9.09 4.79 -8.52
N ASN A 442 -9.96 5.04 -9.51
CA ASN A 442 -9.53 5.41 -10.86
C ASN A 442 -8.79 6.75 -10.91
N LYS A 443 -9.16 7.71 -10.06
CA LYS A 443 -8.50 9.01 -9.96
C LYS A 443 -7.09 8.90 -9.38
N ILE A 444 -6.90 8.14 -8.30
CA ILE A 444 -5.58 7.93 -7.68
C ILE A 444 -4.67 7.12 -8.61
N LEU A 445 -5.21 6.10 -9.29
CA LEU A 445 -4.47 5.27 -10.23
C LEU A 445 -4.03 6.07 -11.46
N SER A 446 -4.89 6.94 -11.99
CA SER A 446 -4.58 7.86 -13.09
C SER A 446 -3.46 8.85 -12.73
N GLU A 447 -3.49 9.43 -11.52
CA GLU A 447 -2.44 10.33 -11.04
C GLU A 447 -1.08 9.62 -10.84
N ALA A 448 -1.09 8.36 -10.39
CA ALA A 448 0.11 7.54 -10.24
C ALA A 448 0.71 7.15 -11.61
N LEU A 449 -0.14 6.78 -12.58
CA LEU A 449 0.29 6.45 -13.94
C LEU A 449 0.90 7.65 -14.66
N GLN A 450 0.30 8.83 -14.50
CA GLN A 450 0.78 10.07 -15.10
C GLN A 450 2.16 10.48 -14.56
N THR A 451 2.41 10.23 -13.27
CA THR A 451 3.72 10.46 -12.64
C THR A 451 4.80 9.53 -13.19
N LEU A 452 4.51 8.22 -13.28
CA LEU A 452 5.42 7.22 -13.85
C LEU A 452 5.75 7.47 -15.33
N ALA A 453 4.76 7.92 -16.11
CA ALA A 453 4.97 8.31 -17.50
C ALA A 453 5.87 9.54 -17.65
N THR A 454 5.82 10.47 -16.68
CA THR A 454 6.66 11.67 -16.68
C THR A 454 8.11 11.33 -16.34
N GLU A 455 8.35 10.46 -15.36
CA GLU A 455 9.69 9.99 -14.99
C GLU A 455 10.33 9.12 -16.08
N HIS A 456 9.55 8.23 -16.72
CA HIS A 456 10.05 7.43 -17.83
C HIS A 456 10.50 8.33 -18.99
N HIS A 457 9.75 9.39 -19.27
CA HIS A 457 10.06 10.35 -20.32
C HIS A 457 11.26 11.27 -19.98
N GLU A 458 11.50 11.59 -18.69
CA GLU A 458 12.71 12.30 -18.24
C GLU A 458 13.96 11.41 -18.30
N LEU A 459 13.83 10.13 -17.93
CA LEU A 459 14.87 9.13 -18.08
C LEU A 459 15.24 8.90 -19.56
N GLU A 460 14.25 8.76 -20.44
CA GLU A 460 14.49 8.66 -21.89
C GLU A 460 15.18 9.91 -22.46
N ARG A 461 14.79 11.12 -22.02
CA ARG A 461 15.48 12.36 -22.44
C ARG A 461 16.93 12.44 -21.96
N SER A 462 17.23 11.91 -20.77
CA SER A 462 18.61 11.87 -20.23
C SER A 462 19.53 10.92 -21.01
N VAL A 463 18.98 9.82 -21.52
CA VAL A 463 19.71 8.81 -22.31
C VAL A 463 19.96 9.29 -23.75
N VAL A 464 19.06 10.12 -24.31
CA VAL A 464 19.15 10.59 -25.70
C VAL A 464 20.07 11.82 -25.88
N LEU A 465 20.30 12.64 -24.84
CA LEU A 465 21.04 13.90 -24.97
C LEU A 465 22.52 13.87 -24.56
N GLY A 466 23.06 12.73 -24.09
CA GLY A 466 24.51 12.52 -23.90
C GLY A 466 25.26 13.63 -23.13
N SER A 467 24.58 14.35 -22.23
CA SER A 467 25.13 15.52 -21.54
C SER A 467 25.14 15.28 -20.03
N SER A 468 26.32 15.20 -19.43
CA SER A 468 26.49 15.18 -17.98
C SER A 468 26.01 16.53 -17.39
N PRO A 469 25.18 16.53 -16.32
CA PRO A 469 24.75 17.78 -15.71
C PRO A 469 25.94 18.44 -15.00
N ARG A 470 26.30 19.66 -15.43
CA ARG A 470 27.19 20.54 -14.69
C ARG A 470 26.56 20.87 -13.33
N SER A 471 27.33 20.61 -12.28
CA SER A 471 27.10 20.99 -10.90
C SER A 471 26.72 22.46 -10.74
N VAL A 472 25.53 22.73 -10.21
CA VAL A 472 25.28 23.93 -9.42
C VAL A 472 25.60 23.54 -7.97
N ILE A 473 26.64 24.17 -7.42
CA ILE A 473 27.10 23.99 -6.04
C ILE A 473 26.01 24.57 -5.11
N LEU A 474 25.28 23.70 -4.43
CA LEU A 474 24.57 23.96 -3.18
C LEU A 474 24.86 22.78 -2.25
N SER A 475 25.18 23.07 -0.99
CA SER A 475 25.86 22.18 -0.04
C SER A 475 25.12 20.88 0.29
N GLU A 476 25.85 19.76 0.35
CA GLU A 476 25.44 18.38 0.69
C GLU A 476 24.97 18.16 2.16
N ASP A 477 24.28 19.12 2.77
CA ASP A 477 24.19 19.19 4.23
C ASP A 477 22.76 19.11 4.79
N ASP A 478 21.82 18.63 3.98
CA ASP A 478 20.40 18.54 4.29
C ASP A 478 19.87 17.09 4.31
N PHE A 479 19.57 16.61 5.52
CA PHE A 479 18.33 15.87 5.83
C PHE A 479 18.02 14.56 5.11
N TYR A 480 18.24 13.43 5.81
CA TYR A 480 17.87 12.11 5.33
C TYR A 480 17.40 11.18 6.47
N ASP A 481 16.09 10.89 6.55
CA ASP A 481 15.49 9.89 7.46
C ASP A 481 14.93 8.68 6.67
N ALA A 482 15.29 8.57 5.40
CA ALA A 482 15.05 7.41 4.57
C ALA A 482 16.37 6.87 3.99
N LEU A 483 16.48 5.56 3.95
CA LEU A 483 17.73 4.85 3.75
C LEU A 483 17.78 4.28 2.35
N SER A 484 18.51 4.94 1.45
CA SER A 484 19.33 4.25 0.44
C SER A 484 20.30 5.23 -0.20
N GLN A 485 21.57 4.84 -0.26
CA GLN A 485 22.55 5.37 -1.20
C GLN A 485 22.65 4.40 -2.38
N THR A 486 22.81 4.99 -3.56
CA THR A 486 23.11 4.38 -4.85
C THR A 486 24.54 3.83 -4.88
N ASP A 487 24.70 2.68 -5.53
CA ASP A 487 25.99 2.01 -5.74
C ASP A 487 26.86 2.82 -6.73
N SER A 488 28.06 3.19 -6.31
CA SER A 488 29.19 3.36 -7.23
C SER A 488 30.31 2.42 -6.81
N GLU A 489 30.40 1.28 -7.49
CA GLU A 489 31.58 0.41 -7.43
C GLU A 489 32.78 1.15 -8.04
N HIS A 490 33.67 1.66 -7.20
CA HIS A 490 35.07 1.87 -7.58
C HIS A 490 35.99 1.27 -6.52
N SER A 491 36.41 0.05 -6.81
CA SER A 491 37.61 -0.57 -6.28
C SER A 491 38.81 0.36 -6.48
N GLN A 492 39.42 0.82 -5.40
CA GLN A 492 40.84 1.14 -5.38
C GLN A 492 41.47 0.55 -4.12
N SER A 493 42.29 -0.46 -4.35
CA SER A 493 43.30 -0.96 -3.43
C SER A 493 44.42 0.06 -3.24
N CYS A 494 45.25 -0.19 -2.22
CA CYS A 494 46.45 0.55 -1.77
C CYS A 494 46.12 1.71 -0.82
N LEU A 495 46.66 1.78 0.40
CA LEU A 495 48.02 1.43 0.80
C LEU A 495 48.09 0.71 2.17
N GLU A 496 48.92 -0.33 2.20
CA GLU A 496 49.59 -0.83 3.40
C GLU A 496 50.38 0.31 4.06
N LEU A 497 50.16 0.52 5.36
CA LEU A 497 51.23 0.98 6.23
C LEU A 497 51.25 0.12 7.49
N SER A 498 52.24 -0.77 7.48
CA SER A 498 52.78 -1.47 8.63
C SER A 498 53.20 -0.48 9.71
N CYS A 499 52.69 -0.67 10.92
CA CYS A 499 53.33 -0.21 12.14
C CYS A 499 53.30 -1.36 13.14
N SER A 500 54.39 -2.13 13.12
CA SER A 500 54.80 -3.05 14.18
C SER A 500 54.95 -2.29 15.49
N PHE A 501 54.32 -2.77 16.56
CA PHE A 501 54.83 -2.56 17.90
C PHE A 501 54.65 -3.82 18.75
N GLU A 502 55.73 -4.11 19.48
CA GLU A 502 56.08 -5.39 20.07
C GLU A 502 55.23 -5.75 21.29
N GLU A 503 55.14 -7.06 21.51
CA GLU A 503 54.61 -7.72 22.70
C GLU A 503 55.26 -7.23 23.98
N GLN A 504 54.45 -7.08 25.04
CA GLN A 504 54.93 -7.33 26.40
C GLN A 504 53.89 -8.07 27.22
N ASP A 505 54.17 -9.37 27.34
CA ASP A 505 53.63 -10.33 28.26
C ASP A 505 53.87 -9.91 29.72
N LYS A 506 52.79 -9.86 30.53
CA LYS A 506 52.86 -10.05 31.98
C LYS A 506 51.59 -10.76 32.46
N GLY A 507 51.69 -12.07 32.59
CA GLY A 507 50.76 -12.88 33.36
C GLY A 507 50.68 -12.45 34.83
N ARG A 508 49.48 -12.58 35.41
CA ARG A 508 49.31 -12.84 36.83
C ARG A 508 48.06 -13.65 37.10
N SER A 509 48.29 -14.86 37.60
CA SER A 509 47.34 -15.75 38.25
C SER A 509 47.11 -15.29 39.70
N GLU A 510 45.86 -15.26 40.16
CA GLU A 510 45.42 -15.42 41.57
C GLU A 510 43.88 -15.59 41.53
N ARG A 511 43.33 -16.80 41.66
CA ARG A 511 42.88 -17.52 42.89
C ARG A 511 41.57 -17.00 43.53
N CYS A 512 40.49 -17.69 43.16
CA CYS A 512 39.38 -18.26 43.97
C CYS A 512 39.14 -17.80 45.43
N SER A 513 37.90 -17.40 45.72
CA SER A 513 37.12 -17.79 46.91
C SER A 513 35.62 -17.51 46.65
N SER A 514 34.83 -18.50 46.24
CA SER A 514 34.01 -19.35 47.12
C SER A 514 33.07 -18.56 48.04
N TRP A 515 31.77 -18.55 47.70
CA TRP A 515 30.75 -19.12 48.57
C TRP A 515 29.75 -19.93 47.75
N ALA A 516 29.81 -21.24 47.97
CA ALA A 516 28.80 -22.21 47.59
C ALA A 516 27.80 -22.39 48.75
N SER A 517 26.66 -23.00 48.41
CA SER A 517 25.55 -23.54 49.22
C SER A 517 24.27 -22.72 49.00
N CYS A 518 23.16 -23.26 48.50
CA CYS A 518 22.61 -24.59 48.75
C CYS A 518 21.95 -25.20 47.50
N LEU A 519 22.20 -26.50 47.31
CA LEU A 519 21.41 -27.40 46.47
C LEU A 519 20.28 -28.00 47.32
N SER A 520 19.06 -27.89 46.84
CA SER A 520 17.95 -28.83 47.07
C SER A 520 17.06 -28.73 45.83
N GLY A 521 16.97 -29.71 44.94
CA GLY A 521 16.59 -31.09 45.25
C GLY A 521 15.08 -31.21 45.17
N GLY A 522 14.50 -31.06 43.97
CA GLY A 522 13.08 -31.25 43.69
C GLY A 522 12.89 -31.84 42.29
N ARG A 523 12.50 -33.11 42.24
CA ARG A 523 12.10 -33.86 41.03
C ARG A 523 10.57 -33.74 40.87
N MET A 524 10.11 -34.01 39.64
CA MET A 524 8.70 -34.26 39.21
C MET A 524 7.84 -33.00 39.04
N SER A 525 6.94 -32.90 38.06
CA SER A 525 6.45 -33.83 37.03
C SER A 525 5.71 -33.04 35.95
N GLN A 526 5.65 -33.65 34.78
CA GLN A 526 4.87 -33.32 33.59
C GLN A 526 3.36 -33.36 33.89
N GLU A 527 2.64 -32.25 33.72
CA GLU A 527 1.18 -32.24 33.61
C GLU A 527 0.71 -31.21 32.57
N ASP A 528 -0.04 -31.72 31.60
CA ASP A 528 -0.81 -31.02 30.58
C ASP A 528 -1.93 -30.20 31.23
N TRP A 529 -2.23 -29.00 30.71
CA TRP A 529 -3.46 -28.28 31.05
C TRP A 529 -4.13 -27.67 29.82
N HIS A 530 -5.24 -28.31 29.44
CA HIS A 530 -6.37 -27.72 28.73
C HIS A 530 -7.03 -26.63 29.60
N GLY A 531 -7.70 -25.67 28.95
CA GLY A 531 -8.38 -24.55 29.61
C GLY A 531 -9.60 -24.96 30.44
N ASP A 532 -9.96 -24.12 31.41
CA ASP A 532 -11.15 -23.26 31.33
C ASP A 532 -11.32 -22.41 32.61
N GLU A 533 -11.94 -21.25 32.39
CA GLU A 533 -12.85 -20.49 33.27
C GLU A 533 -12.37 -19.86 34.61
N GLU A 534 -12.71 -18.58 34.74
CA GLU A 534 -12.49 -17.70 35.88
C GLU A 534 -13.42 -18.06 37.06
N GLU A 535 -12.86 -18.45 38.20
CA GLU A 535 -13.50 -18.28 39.50
C GLU A 535 -12.60 -17.46 40.44
N GLU A 536 -13.16 -16.38 41.00
CA GLU A 536 -12.55 -15.54 42.02
C GLU A 536 -12.37 -16.32 43.33
N ASP A 537 -11.11 -16.63 43.70
CA ASP A 537 -10.78 -17.04 45.08
C ASP A 537 -10.04 -15.93 45.84
N LYS A 538 -10.68 -15.48 46.92
CA LYS A 538 -10.17 -14.49 47.85
C LYS A 538 -9.30 -15.19 48.91
N GLY A 539 -7.99 -15.10 48.74
CA GLY A 539 -7.07 -15.16 49.89
C GLY A 539 -5.84 -16.05 49.72
N ALA A 540 -4.88 -15.63 48.90
CA ALA A 540 -3.50 -16.08 49.01
C ALA A 540 -2.55 -14.87 48.88
N LYS A 541 -1.56 -14.80 49.77
CA LYS A 541 -0.54 -13.74 49.79
C LYS A 541 0.21 -13.70 48.45
N PRO A 542 0.47 -12.53 47.85
CA PRO A 542 1.12 -12.45 46.55
C PRO A 542 2.60 -12.83 46.69
N SER A 543 3.03 -13.83 45.92
CA SER A 543 4.42 -13.90 45.47
C SER A 543 4.73 -12.61 44.72
N GLY A 544 5.91 -12.03 44.94
CA GLY A 544 6.28 -10.68 44.48
C GLY A 544 6.50 -10.51 42.97
N ALA A 545 5.62 -11.07 42.12
CA ALA A 545 5.65 -10.84 40.69
C ALA A 545 5.23 -9.39 40.39
N LYS A 546 6.16 -8.59 39.86
CA LYS A 546 5.89 -7.22 39.40
C LYS A 546 4.82 -7.29 38.30
N LYS A 547 3.68 -6.63 38.52
CA LYS A 547 2.57 -6.62 37.55
C LYS A 547 2.93 -5.65 36.42
N HIS A 548 3.16 -6.17 35.22
CA HIS A 548 3.43 -5.38 34.02
C HIS A 548 2.16 -4.78 33.41
N ARG A 549 2.27 -3.64 32.71
CA ARG A 549 1.14 -3.06 31.97
C ARG A 549 0.61 -3.98 30.86
N THR A 550 -0.70 -3.92 30.63
CA THR A 550 -1.44 -4.70 29.63
C THR A 550 -2.09 -3.84 28.54
N SER A 551 -1.87 -2.52 28.59
CA SER A 551 -2.37 -1.55 27.62
C SER A 551 -1.44 -0.33 27.58
N LEU A 552 -1.44 0.40 26.47
CA LEU A 552 -0.78 1.71 26.40
C LEU A 552 -1.68 2.78 27.05
N PRO A 553 -1.12 3.96 27.40
CA PRO A 553 -1.89 5.07 27.99
C PRO A 553 -2.97 5.64 27.06
N ALA A 554 -2.73 5.61 25.74
CA ALA A 554 -3.69 6.03 24.72
C ALA A 554 -3.79 4.99 23.59
N PRO A 555 -4.97 4.86 22.95
CA PRO A 555 -5.11 4.05 21.74
C PRO A 555 -4.36 4.69 20.56
N MET A 556 -4.06 3.88 19.56
CA MET A 556 -3.52 4.38 18.29
C MET A 556 -4.52 5.30 17.60
N PHE A 557 -4.01 6.33 16.92
CA PHE A 557 -4.81 7.21 16.07
C PHE A 557 -5.26 6.48 14.80
N SER A 558 -6.40 6.92 14.25
CA SER A 558 -6.87 6.42 12.96
C SER A 558 -5.95 6.87 11.84
N ARG A 559 -5.36 5.89 11.12
CA ARG A 559 -4.51 6.13 9.95
C ARG A 559 -5.32 6.47 8.69
N ASN A 560 -6.64 6.33 8.74
CA ASN A 560 -7.54 6.43 7.57
C ASN A 560 -7.62 7.85 6.97
N ASN A 561 -7.18 8.87 7.71
CA ASN A 561 -7.17 10.26 7.24
C ASN A 561 -5.87 10.66 6.51
N PHE A 562 -4.88 9.76 6.42
CA PHE A 562 -3.57 10.07 5.85
C PHE A 562 -3.06 8.97 4.91
N SER A 563 -3.05 9.27 3.61
CA SER A 563 -2.43 8.40 2.62
C SER A 563 -0.91 8.61 2.57
N ILE A 564 -0.12 7.53 2.65
CA ILE A 564 1.34 7.55 2.40
C ILE A 564 1.63 8.15 1.02
N TRP A 565 0.75 7.93 0.03
CA TRP A 565 0.84 8.54 -1.28
C TRP A 565 0.79 10.07 -1.24
N SER A 566 0.04 10.69 -0.34
CA SER A 566 0.00 12.16 -0.22
C SER A 566 1.36 12.76 0.20
N ILE A 567 2.21 11.95 0.84
CA ILE A 567 3.58 12.31 1.26
C ILE A 567 4.56 11.93 0.16
N LEU A 568 4.48 10.72 -0.39
CA LEU A 568 5.30 10.30 -1.54
C LEU A 568 5.10 11.24 -2.74
N ARG A 569 3.86 11.70 -3.00
CA ARG A 569 3.51 12.66 -4.07
C ARG A 569 4.19 14.02 -3.89
N LYS A 570 4.29 14.51 -2.65
CA LYS A 570 5.00 15.76 -2.34
C LYS A 570 6.52 15.65 -2.50
N CYS A 571 7.01 14.42 -2.68
CA CYS A 571 8.43 14.11 -2.76
C CYS A 571 8.84 13.53 -4.13
N ILE A 572 7.93 13.54 -5.11
CA ILE A 572 8.22 13.19 -6.51
C ILE A 572 9.29 14.16 -7.03
N GLY A 573 10.40 13.62 -7.53
CA GLY A 573 11.58 14.39 -7.96
C GLY A 573 12.65 14.62 -6.88
N MET A 574 12.43 14.17 -5.65
CA MET A 574 13.43 14.15 -4.57
C MET A 574 13.90 12.71 -4.31
N GLU A 575 15.15 12.51 -3.88
CA GLU A 575 15.58 11.18 -3.42
C GLU A 575 14.70 10.76 -2.23
N LEU A 576 14.07 9.58 -2.31
CA LEU A 576 13.20 9.00 -1.26
C LEU A 576 13.84 9.07 0.13
N SER A 577 15.17 9.05 0.18
CA SER A 577 16.01 9.14 1.36
C SER A 577 15.88 10.47 2.14
N LYS A 578 15.42 11.57 1.50
CA LYS A 578 15.34 12.94 2.08
C LYS A 578 14.09 13.23 2.92
N ILE A 579 13.19 12.26 3.08
CA ILE A 579 11.85 12.49 3.62
C ILE A 579 11.78 12.01 5.07
N THR A 580 11.56 12.94 6.01
CA THR A 580 11.19 12.55 7.39
C THR A 580 9.77 12.01 7.40
N MET A 581 9.62 10.72 7.73
CA MET A 581 8.30 10.10 7.85
C MET A 581 7.50 10.80 8.96
N PRO A 582 6.27 11.27 8.70
CA PRO A 582 5.43 11.84 9.74
C PRO A 582 5.21 10.86 10.90
N VAL A 583 5.11 11.38 12.12
CA VAL A 583 4.95 10.58 13.34
C VAL A 583 3.74 9.65 13.27
N ILE A 584 2.70 10.01 12.51
CA ILE A 584 1.54 9.16 12.29
C ILE A 584 1.83 7.80 11.60
N PHE A 585 2.96 7.64 10.91
CA PHE A 585 3.35 6.33 10.37
C PHE A 585 4.20 5.53 11.34
N ASN A 586 4.60 6.15 12.44
CA ASN A 586 5.34 5.47 13.47
C ASN A 586 4.42 4.59 14.33
N GLU A 587 5.07 3.82 15.17
CA GLU A 587 4.53 3.19 16.36
C GLU A 587 5.35 3.69 17.56
N PRO A 588 4.80 3.68 18.79
CA PRO A 588 5.47 4.25 19.96
C PRO A 588 6.56 3.31 20.53
N LEU A 589 7.43 2.80 19.67
CA LEU A 589 8.62 2.02 20.03
C LEU A 589 9.82 2.47 19.19
N SER A 590 11.00 2.50 19.80
CA SER A 590 12.29 2.63 19.12
C SER A 590 12.62 1.33 18.38
N PHE A 591 13.42 1.41 17.31
CA PHE A 591 13.91 0.20 16.64
C PHE A 591 14.73 -0.70 17.60
N LEU A 592 15.39 -0.12 18.61
CA LEU A 592 16.09 -0.87 19.67
C LEU A 592 15.13 -1.75 20.50
N GLN A 593 13.92 -1.25 20.75
CA GLN A 593 12.84 -2.00 21.41
C GLN A 593 12.27 -3.07 20.48
N ARG A 594 12.04 -2.75 19.21
CA ARG A 594 11.60 -3.72 18.19
C ARG A 594 12.56 -4.90 18.07
N LEU A 595 13.88 -4.67 18.13
CA LEU A 595 14.89 -5.74 18.14
C LEU A 595 14.82 -6.60 19.41
N THR A 596 14.42 -6.03 20.54
CA THR A 596 14.31 -6.76 21.81
C THR A 596 13.16 -7.78 21.79
N GLU A 597 12.19 -7.62 20.90
CA GLU A 597 11.10 -8.61 20.69
C GLU A 597 11.63 -9.99 20.23
N TYR A 598 12.87 -10.07 19.73
CA TYR A 598 13.53 -11.37 19.47
C TYR A 598 13.55 -12.27 20.72
N MET A 599 13.52 -11.68 21.92
CA MET A 599 13.54 -12.40 23.20
C MET A 599 12.17 -12.80 23.72
N GLU A 600 11.06 -12.54 23.01
CA GLU A 600 9.70 -12.88 23.47
C GLU A 600 9.55 -14.38 23.79
N HIS A 601 10.21 -15.24 23.03
CA HIS A 601 10.13 -16.70 23.16
C HIS A 601 11.42 -17.32 23.71
N THR A 602 12.07 -16.65 24.67
CA THR A 602 13.34 -17.10 25.31
C THR A 602 13.26 -18.51 25.91
N TYR A 603 12.07 -18.99 26.29
CA TYR A 603 11.90 -20.36 26.78
C TYR A 603 12.36 -21.44 25.78
N LEU A 604 12.41 -21.14 24.47
CA LEU A 604 12.96 -22.05 23.46
C LEU A 604 14.47 -22.23 23.61
N ILE A 605 15.19 -21.18 24.03
CA ILE A 605 16.62 -21.27 24.37
C ILE A 605 16.80 -22.13 25.63
N GLN A 606 15.93 -21.96 26.63
CA GLN A 606 15.95 -22.78 27.85
C GLN A 606 15.70 -24.26 27.54
N GLN A 607 14.72 -24.57 26.69
CA GLN A 607 14.48 -25.94 26.21
C GLN A 607 15.68 -26.51 25.44
N ALA A 608 16.39 -25.70 24.65
CA ALA A 608 17.65 -26.11 24.03
C ALA A 608 18.71 -26.41 25.11
N ASN A 609 18.83 -25.58 26.14
CA ASN A 609 19.77 -25.80 27.25
C ASN A 609 19.49 -27.08 28.05
N ASP A 610 18.22 -27.47 28.19
CA ASP A 610 17.82 -28.68 28.90
C ASP A 610 18.04 -29.95 28.08
N SER A 611 18.07 -29.86 26.74
CA SER A 611 18.27 -31.00 25.87
C SER A 611 19.73 -31.44 25.73
N THR A 612 19.99 -32.72 26.02
CA THR A 612 21.31 -33.35 25.80
C THR A 612 21.57 -33.70 24.34
N ASP A 613 20.53 -33.89 23.52
CA ASP A 613 20.65 -34.20 22.09
C ASP A 613 20.85 -32.92 21.25
N SER A 614 21.92 -32.89 20.46
CA SER A 614 22.28 -31.74 19.60
C SER A 614 21.26 -31.46 18.51
N ILE A 615 20.61 -32.50 17.97
CA ILE A 615 19.55 -32.33 16.97
C ILE A 615 18.31 -31.71 17.61
N GLN A 616 17.95 -32.15 18.82
CA GLN A 616 16.86 -31.53 19.57
C GLN A 616 17.18 -30.08 19.95
N ARG A 617 18.44 -29.76 20.30
CA ARG A 617 18.86 -28.35 20.47
C ARG A 617 18.69 -27.55 19.19
N MET A 618 19.15 -28.09 18.05
CA MET A 618 19.00 -27.43 16.74
C MET A 618 17.52 -27.16 16.39
N LYS A 619 16.60 -28.07 16.71
CA LYS A 619 15.16 -27.84 16.54
C LYS A 619 14.66 -26.65 17.39
N CYS A 620 15.04 -26.59 18.66
CA CYS A 620 14.68 -25.48 19.55
C CYS A 620 15.28 -24.15 19.09
N VAL A 621 16.55 -24.13 18.65
CA VAL A 621 17.21 -22.93 18.10
C VAL A 621 16.56 -22.49 16.78
N ALA A 622 16.20 -23.42 15.89
CA ALA A 622 15.48 -23.10 14.67
C ALA A 622 14.08 -22.52 14.96
N ALA A 623 13.37 -23.08 15.95
CA ALA A 623 12.10 -22.54 16.42
C ALA A 623 12.27 -21.15 17.03
N PHE A 624 13.33 -20.92 17.81
CA PHE A 624 13.66 -19.60 18.35
C PHE A 624 13.88 -18.58 17.22
N ALA A 625 14.69 -18.92 16.21
CA ALA A 625 14.96 -18.05 15.06
C ALA A 625 13.70 -17.67 14.28
N VAL A 626 12.75 -18.59 14.09
CA VAL A 626 11.44 -18.29 13.46
C VAL A 626 10.57 -17.44 14.39
N SER A 627 10.49 -17.80 15.67
CA SER A 627 9.64 -17.10 16.64
C SER A 627 10.08 -15.65 16.89
N ALA A 628 11.39 -15.36 16.77
CA ALA A 628 11.96 -14.03 16.96
C ALA A 628 11.38 -13.00 15.99
N VAL A 629 10.98 -13.44 14.79
CA VAL A 629 10.41 -12.56 13.75
C VAL A 629 8.89 -12.70 13.63
N ALA A 630 8.22 -13.41 14.55
CA ALA A 630 6.79 -13.67 14.46
C ALA A 630 5.91 -12.45 14.78
N SER A 631 6.35 -11.57 15.68
CA SER A 631 5.56 -10.42 16.16
C SER A 631 5.28 -9.36 15.08
N GLN A 632 5.91 -9.47 13.91
CA GLN A 632 5.84 -8.48 12.83
C GLN A 632 4.50 -8.48 12.08
N TRP A 633 3.72 -9.57 12.14
CA TRP A 633 2.43 -9.67 11.46
C TRP A 633 1.49 -8.51 11.82
N GLU A 634 0.79 -7.89 10.87
CA GLU A 634 -0.08 -6.70 11.06
C GLU A 634 0.58 -5.44 11.70
N ARG A 635 1.88 -5.46 12.03
CA ARG A 635 2.58 -4.33 12.64
C ARG A 635 3.21 -3.43 11.59
N THR A 636 2.35 -2.76 10.85
CA THR A 636 2.68 -1.88 9.73
C THR A 636 3.25 -0.51 10.15
N GLY A 637 3.33 -0.21 11.45
CA GLY A 637 3.96 1.01 11.95
C GLY A 637 5.49 0.94 11.88
N LYS A 638 6.12 2.04 11.43
CA LYS A 638 7.59 2.18 11.45
C LYS A 638 8.06 2.44 12.89
N PRO A 639 8.93 1.62 13.50
CA PRO A 639 9.54 2.01 14.78
C PRO A 639 10.34 3.32 14.62
N PHE A 640 10.49 4.09 15.68
CA PHE A 640 11.32 5.30 15.65
C PHE A 640 12.77 4.92 15.33
N ASN A 641 13.37 5.69 14.42
CA ASN A 641 14.79 5.56 14.11
C ASN A 641 15.60 5.99 15.35
N PRO A 642 16.43 5.11 15.94
CA PRO A 642 17.18 5.45 17.14
C PRO A 642 18.20 6.57 16.87
N LEU A 643 18.40 7.45 17.84
CA LEU A 643 19.48 8.44 17.77
C LEU A 643 20.83 7.74 17.96
N LEU A 644 21.91 8.28 17.40
CA LEU A 644 23.28 7.78 17.60
C LEU A 644 23.65 7.84 19.10
N GLY A 645 24.02 6.70 19.67
CA GLY A 645 24.28 6.56 21.10
C GLY A 645 23.02 6.38 21.97
N GLU A 646 21.83 6.31 21.36
CA GLU A 646 20.61 5.84 22.04
C GLU A 646 20.83 4.40 22.51
N THR A 647 20.36 4.11 23.73
CA THR A 647 20.43 2.79 24.34
C THR A 647 19.04 2.28 24.68
N TYR A 648 18.91 0.99 24.88
CA TYR A 648 17.72 0.40 25.49
C TYR A 648 18.11 -0.83 26.30
N GLU A 649 17.64 -0.90 27.54
CA GLU A 649 17.76 -2.11 28.35
C GLU A 649 16.42 -2.77 28.65
N LEU A 650 16.45 -4.10 28.86
CA LEU A 650 15.33 -4.83 29.42
C LEU A 650 15.85 -5.94 30.32
N VAL A 651 15.31 -6.03 31.54
CA VAL A 651 15.56 -7.13 32.48
C VAL A 651 14.24 -7.84 32.73
N ARG A 652 14.18 -9.13 32.45
CA ARG A 652 13.01 -9.99 32.66
C ARG A 652 13.39 -11.13 33.58
N GLU A 653 13.22 -10.90 34.89
CA GLU A 653 13.48 -11.92 35.91
C GLU A 653 12.57 -13.14 35.75
N ASP A 654 11.32 -12.91 35.36
CA ASP A 654 10.31 -13.93 35.09
C ASP A 654 10.64 -14.81 33.87
N LEU A 655 11.32 -14.25 32.86
CA LEU A 655 11.80 -14.98 31.68
C LEU A 655 13.27 -15.39 31.77
N GLY A 656 13.98 -14.96 32.82
CA GLY A 656 15.35 -15.35 33.11
C GLY A 656 16.43 -14.71 32.23
N PHE A 657 16.23 -13.50 31.68
CA PHE A 657 17.24 -12.83 30.85
C PHE A 657 17.36 -11.33 31.10
N ARG A 658 18.47 -10.75 30.66
CA ARG A 658 18.64 -9.31 30.48
C ARG A 658 19.24 -9.00 29.11
N VAL A 659 18.92 -7.83 28.57
CA VAL A 659 19.40 -7.37 27.26
C VAL A 659 19.73 -5.89 27.30
N ILE A 660 20.75 -5.52 26.53
CA ILE A 660 21.15 -4.16 26.24
C ILE A 660 21.33 -4.00 24.72
N SER A 661 20.84 -2.92 24.16
CA SER A 661 21.09 -2.49 22.80
C SER A 661 21.54 -1.04 22.72
N GLU A 662 22.34 -0.73 21.71
CA GLU A 662 22.88 0.61 21.43
C GLU A 662 22.79 0.89 19.92
N GLN A 663 22.41 2.11 19.56
CA GLN A 663 22.58 2.60 18.19
C GLN A 663 24.05 2.98 17.97
N VAL A 664 24.81 2.05 17.44
CA VAL A 664 26.28 2.14 17.29
C VAL A 664 26.70 2.92 16.05
N SER A 665 25.81 3.05 15.07
CA SER A 665 26.04 3.87 13.87
C SER A 665 24.73 4.44 13.35
N HIS A 666 24.79 5.61 12.71
CA HIS A 666 23.64 6.25 12.06
C HIS A 666 23.78 6.27 10.53
N HIS A 667 25.01 6.18 9.99
CA HIS A 667 25.28 6.13 8.55
C HIS A 667 26.33 5.06 8.23
N PRO A 668 25.93 3.83 7.85
CA PRO A 668 24.54 3.32 7.85
C PRO A 668 23.99 3.15 9.28
N PRO A 669 22.66 3.09 9.48
CA PRO A 669 22.08 2.87 10.79
C PRO A 669 22.31 1.42 11.23
N VAL A 670 23.12 1.24 12.26
CA VAL A 670 23.42 -0.07 12.84
C VAL A 670 23.01 -0.05 14.30
N SER A 671 22.18 -1.01 14.67
CA SER A 671 21.78 -1.26 16.05
C SER A 671 22.44 -2.55 16.52
N ALA A 672 23.24 -2.48 17.57
CA ALA A 672 23.86 -3.65 18.20
C ALA A 672 23.06 -4.05 19.44
N PHE A 673 22.97 -5.35 19.72
CA PHE A 673 22.32 -5.86 20.93
C PHE A 673 23.09 -7.03 21.54
N HIS A 674 22.94 -7.19 22.84
CA HIS A 674 23.52 -8.27 23.62
C HIS A 674 22.55 -8.67 24.73
N ALA A 675 22.07 -9.91 24.67
CA ALA A 675 21.24 -10.54 25.68
C ALA A 675 22.01 -11.68 26.35
N GLU A 676 21.84 -11.81 27.66
CA GLU A 676 22.43 -12.90 28.45
C GLU A 676 21.39 -13.46 29.42
N GLY A 677 21.41 -14.78 29.58
CA GLY A 677 20.61 -15.46 30.60
C GLY A 677 21.08 -15.07 32.00
N LEU A 678 20.15 -14.83 32.92
CA LEU A 678 20.47 -14.44 34.30
C LEU A 678 21.25 -15.54 35.05
N GLN A 679 21.09 -16.78 34.62
CA GLN A 679 21.84 -17.94 35.13
C GLN A 679 23.15 -18.20 34.36
N LYS A 680 23.51 -17.32 33.43
CA LYS A 680 24.67 -17.44 32.52
C LYS A 680 24.62 -18.72 31.67
N ASP A 681 23.42 -19.15 31.34
CA ASP A 681 23.12 -20.37 30.60
C ASP A 681 23.08 -20.16 29.08
N PHE A 682 22.92 -18.92 28.60
CA PHE A 682 23.06 -18.56 27.19
C PHE A 682 23.53 -17.12 27.01
N VAL A 683 24.07 -16.82 25.82
CA VAL A 683 24.33 -15.47 25.33
C VAL A 683 23.76 -15.35 23.92
N PHE A 684 22.97 -14.32 23.65
CA PHE A 684 22.39 -14.05 22.33
C PHE A 684 22.71 -12.61 21.91
N HIS A 685 23.43 -12.43 20.81
CA HIS A 685 23.88 -11.12 20.37
C HIS A 685 23.93 -11.00 18.85
N GLY A 686 24.06 -9.76 18.39
CA GLY A 686 24.26 -9.45 16.98
C GLY A 686 24.11 -7.96 16.72
N SER A 687 24.24 -7.61 15.46
CA SER A 687 24.03 -6.25 14.98
C SER A 687 23.17 -6.25 13.72
N ILE A 688 22.22 -5.33 13.62
CA ILE A 688 21.28 -5.24 12.49
C ILE A 688 21.41 -3.89 11.80
N TYR A 689 21.56 -3.94 10.48
CA TYR A 689 21.40 -2.85 9.54
C TYR A 689 20.22 -3.14 8.60
N PRO A 690 19.05 -2.50 8.78
CA PRO A 690 17.91 -2.69 7.89
C PRO A 690 18.13 -1.92 6.58
N LYS A 691 18.60 -2.58 5.52
CA LYS A 691 18.74 -1.97 4.19
C LYS A 691 17.38 -1.92 3.51
N LEU A 692 16.87 -0.72 3.24
CA LEU A 692 15.57 -0.52 2.59
C LEU A 692 15.71 -0.45 1.05
N LYS A 693 14.72 -1.01 0.34
CA LYS A 693 14.56 -0.91 -1.12
C LYS A 693 13.09 -0.69 -1.46
N PHE A 694 12.81 0.27 -2.34
CA PHE A 694 11.46 0.58 -2.81
C PHE A 694 11.25 -0.04 -4.20
N TRP A 695 10.18 -0.83 -4.36
CA TRP A 695 9.83 -1.57 -5.58
C TRP A 695 8.52 -1.05 -6.21
N GLY A 696 8.26 0.25 -6.11
CA GLY A 696 7.02 0.86 -6.59
C GLY A 696 5.87 0.64 -5.60
N LYS A 697 5.29 -0.57 -5.55
CA LYS A 697 4.14 -0.88 -4.68
C LYS A 697 4.50 -1.42 -3.30
N SER A 698 5.77 -1.77 -3.08
CA SER A 698 6.23 -2.42 -1.85
C SER A 698 7.60 -1.88 -1.41
N VAL A 699 7.88 -1.95 -0.10
CA VAL A 699 9.19 -1.65 0.49
C VAL A 699 9.75 -2.92 1.09
N GLU A 700 10.91 -3.34 0.61
CA GLU A 700 11.70 -4.41 1.20
C GLU A 700 12.66 -3.84 2.23
N ALA A 701 12.71 -4.47 3.40
CA ALA A 701 13.69 -4.27 4.44
C ALA A 701 14.53 -5.55 4.59
N GLU A 702 15.78 -5.48 4.15
CA GLU A 702 16.77 -6.56 4.28
C GLU A 702 17.55 -6.37 5.59
N PRO A 703 17.32 -7.18 6.64
CA PRO A 703 18.00 -7.04 7.93
C PRO A 703 19.42 -7.62 7.84
N LYS A 704 20.41 -6.79 7.46
CA LYS A 704 21.80 -7.20 7.36
C LYS A 704 22.42 -7.36 8.73
N GLY A 705 22.94 -8.54 9.02
CA GLY A 705 23.52 -8.85 10.33
C GLY A 705 23.55 -10.34 10.60
N ILE A 706 24.54 -10.79 11.36
CA ILE A 706 24.62 -12.17 11.83
C ILE A 706 24.13 -12.21 13.28
N MET A 707 23.12 -13.05 13.52
CA MET A 707 22.65 -13.39 14.85
C MET A 707 23.52 -14.52 15.39
N THR A 708 23.96 -14.41 16.64
CA THR A 708 24.81 -15.40 17.31
C THR A 708 24.19 -15.80 18.64
N LEU A 709 23.88 -17.08 18.80
CA LEU A 709 23.42 -17.68 20.07
C LEU A 709 24.47 -18.66 20.57
N GLU A 710 24.99 -18.43 21.77
CA GLU A 710 25.93 -19.30 22.45
C GLU A 710 25.23 -20.04 23.59
N LEU A 711 25.49 -21.34 23.68
CA LEU A 711 25.06 -22.21 24.78
C LEU A 711 26.31 -22.70 25.55
N PRO A 712 26.80 -21.96 26.57
CA PRO A 712 28.04 -22.27 27.28
C PRO A 712 28.09 -23.68 27.87
N LYS A 713 26.95 -24.22 28.33
CA LYS A 713 26.83 -25.57 28.90
C LYS A 713 27.36 -26.66 27.94
N TYR A 714 27.16 -26.48 26.64
CA TYR A 714 27.59 -27.43 25.61
C TYR A 714 28.81 -26.94 24.82
N ASN A 715 29.28 -25.71 25.07
CA ASN A 715 30.34 -25.05 24.30
C ASN A 715 29.99 -25.02 22.80
N GLU A 716 28.73 -24.67 22.51
CA GLU A 716 28.14 -24.59 21.18
C GLU A 716 27.76 -23.15 20.86
N ALA A 717 27.90 -22.78 19.59
CA ALA A 717 27.45 -21.51 19.06
C ALA A 717 26.69 -21.74 17.77
N TYR A 718 25.60 -20.98 17.62
CA TYR A 718 24.69 -21.02 16.49
C TYR A 718 24.66 -19.67 15.81
N THR A 719 24.80 -19.65 14.49
CA THR A 719 24.70 -18.40 13.72
C THR A 719 23.70 -18.50 12.58
N TRP A 720 22.97 -17.41 12.34
CA TRP A 720 22.06 -17.27 11.20
C TRP A 720 21.88 -15.79 10.80
N THR A 721 21.22 -15.56 9.68
CA THR A 721 20.73 -14.23 9.25
C THR A 721 19.21 -14.25 9.21
N ASN A 722 18.57 -13.11 9.50
CA ASN A 722 17.11 -13.01 9.48
C ASN A 722 16.55 -12.94 8.04
N PRO A 723 15.29 -13.35 7.80
CA PRO A 723 14.66 -13.25 6.48
C PRO A 723 14.41 -11.78 6.09
N THR A 724 14.21 -11.53 4.80
CA THR A 724 13.79 -10.22 4.30
C THR A 724 12.34 -9.98 4.68
N CYS A 725 12.05 -8.77 5.16
CA CYS A 725 10.70 -8.30 5.42
C CYS A 725 10.24 -7.43 4.25
N CYS A 726 9.01 -7.59 3.78
CA CYS A 726 8.42 -6.75 2.75
C CYS A 726 7.11 -6.16 3.25
N VAL A 727 6.94 -4.85 3.08
CA VAL A 727 5.67 -4.15 3.34
C VAL A 727 5.04 -3.87 1.99
N HIS A 728 3.90 -4.48 1.73
CA HIS A 728 3.15 -4.33 0.48
C HIS A 728 2.13 -3.20 0.58
N ASN A 729 1.65 -2.75 -0.59
CA ASN A 729 0.58 -1.75 -0.73
C ASN A 729 0.90 -0.39 -0.08
N ILE A 730 2.18 0.02 -0.12
CA ILE A 730 2.62 1.31 0.47
C ILE A 730 2.05 2.55 -0.23
N ILE A 731 1.51 2.40 -1.44
CA ILE A 731 0.90 3.49 -2.21
C ILE A 731 -0.62 3.47 -2.11
N VAL A 732 -1.25 2.34 -2.46
CA VAL A 732 -2.71 2.15 -2.48
C VAL A 732 -3.03 0.76 -1.94
N GLY A 733 -4.12 0.65 -1.18
CA GLY A 733 -4.64 -0.59 -0.59
C GLY A 733 -4.20 -0.81 0.86
N GLN A 734 -4.70 -1.89 1.47
CA GLN A 734 -4.35 -2.25 2.84
C GLN A 734 -2.88 -2.68 2.94
N LEU A 735 -2.13 -2.04 3.84
CA LEU A 735 -0.75 -2.42 4.16
C LEU A 735 -0.72 -3.81 4.79
N TRP A 736 0.13 -4.69 4.28
CA TRP A 736 0.39 -6.00 4.88
C TRP A 736 1.87 -6.34 4.80
N ILE A 737 2.30 -7.24 5.69
CA ILE A 737 3.70 -7.60 5.87
C ILE A 737 3.91 -9.04 5.43
N GLU A 738 4.95 -9.24 4.65
CA GLU A 738 5.48 -10.54 4.30
C GLU A 738 6.91 -10.72 4.83
N GLN A 739 7.28 -11.97 5.13
CA GLN A 739 8.68 -12.35 5.29
C GLN A 739 9.02 -13.51 4.36
N TYR A 740 10.11 -13.38 3.62
CA TYR A 740 10.63 -14.41 2.73
C TYR A 740 12.14 -14.45 2.71
N GLY A 741 12.67 -15.55 2.17
CA GLY A 741 14.11 -15.78 2.03
C GLY A 741 14.55 -17.07 2.69
N ASN A 742 15.83 -17.37 2.56
CA ASN A 742 16.42 -18.57 3.11
C ASN A 742 17.23 -18.22 4.36
N VAL A 743 16.97 -18.94 5.45
CA VAL A 743 17.69 -18.82 6.71
C VAL A 743 18.47 -20.10 6.93
N GLU A 744 19.79 -20.01 7.12
CA GLU A 744 20.65 -21.14 7.48
C GLU A 744 21.15 -20.95 8.92
N VAL A 745 20.71 -21.84 9.82
CA VAL A 745 21.21 -21.92 11.20
C VAL A 745 22.32 -22.95 11.26
N ILE A 746 23.53 -22.53 11.65
CA ILE A 746 24.73 -23.38 11.67
C ILE A 746 25.18 -23.58 13.10
N ASN A 747 25.35 -24.83 13.55
CA ASN A 747 26.04 -25.15 14.80
C ASN A 747 27.54 -25.32 14.52
N HIS A 748 28.36 -24.41 15.03
CA HIS A 748 29.81 -24.38 14.76
C HIS A 748 30.58 -25.50 15.47
N ARG A 749 30.02 -26.10 16.52
CA ARG A 749 30.65 -27.20 17.26
C ARG A 749 30.39 -28.56 16.61
N THR A 750 29.13 -28.87 16.31
CA THR A 750 28.71 -30.18 15.78
C THR A 750 28.79 -30.25 14.27
N GLY A 751 28.71 -29.11 13.57
CA GLY A 751 28.63 -29.00 12.12
C GLY A 751 27.25 -29.28 11.54
N GLU A 752 26.23 -29.44 12.40
CA GLU A 752 24.83 -29.56 12.00
C GLU A 752 24.33 -28.24 11.41
N LYS A 753 23.40 -28.34 10.45
CA LYS A 753 22.80 -27.18 9.79
C LYS A 753 21.29 -27.33 9.71
N CYS A 754 20.55 -26.27 10.03
CA CYS A 754 19.14 -26.16 9.71
C CYS A 754 18.95 -25.18 8.56
N CYS A 755 18.34 -25.63 7.46
CA CYS A 755 18.01 -24.79 6.32
C CYS A 755 16.50 -24.55 6.33
N LEU A 756 16.09 -23.29 6.53
CA LEU A 756 14.70 -22.84 6.56
C LEU A 756 14.44 -21.96 5.32
N SER A 757 13.28 -22.14 4.71
CA SER A 757 12.80 -21.41 3.54
C SER A 757 11.48 -20.74 3.90
N PHE A 758 11.53 -19.42 4.10
CA PHE A 758 10.36 -18.57 4.24
C PHE A 758 9.81 -18.34 2.84
N LYS A 759 8.63 -18.89 2.57
CA LYS A 759 8.03 -18.90 1.24
C LYS A 759 7.44 -17.53 0.93
N PRO A 760 7.76 -16.92 -0.22
CA PRO A 760 7.05 -15.75 -0.69
C PRO A 760 5.63 -16.15 -1.13
N CYS A 761 4.74 -15.17 -1.13
CA CYS A 761 3.36 -15.25 -1.55
C CYS A 761 3.40 -15.52 -3.05
N GLY A 762 3.26 -16.80 -3.42
CA GLY A 762 3.14 -17.20 -4.82
C GLY A 762 1.88 -16.60 -5.45
N LEU A 763 1.74 -16.72 -6.77
CA LEU A 763 0.65 -16.15 -7.57
C LEU A 763 -0.78 -16.46 -7.08
N PHE A 764 -0.96 -17.49 -6.24
CA PHE A 764 -2.27 -17.92 -5.73
C PHE A 764 -2.38 -17.84 -4.20
N GLY A 765 -1.46 -17.16 -3.51
CA GLY A 765 -1.49 -16.97 -2.05
C GLY A 765 -1.32 -18.24 -1.19
N LYS A 766 -1.32 -19.44 -1.78
CA LYS A 766 -1.26 -20.75 -1.07
C LYS A 766 -0.05 -20.94 -0.16
N GLU A 767 1.03 -20.22 -0.41
CA GLU A 767 2.29 -20.33 0.34
C GLU A 767 2.48 -19.20 1.36
N LEU A 768 1.48 -18.33 1.53
CA LEU A 768 1.56 -17.17 2.40
C LEU A 768 1.94 -17.59 3.82
N HIS A 769 3.00 -16.95 4.33
CA HIS A 769 3.61 -17.15 5.64
C HIS A 769 4.24 -18.52 5.89
N LYS A 770 4.22 -19.45 4.91
CA LYS A 770 4.78 -20.79 5.12
C LYS A 770 6.28 -20.73 5.34
N VAL A 771 6.72 -21.54 6.29
CA VAL A 771 8.13 -21.83 6.54
C VAL A 771 8.31 -23.33 6.38
N GLU A 772 9.16 -23.76 5.46
CA GLU A 772 9.55 -25.15 5.30
C GLU A 772 11.07 -25.28 5.39
N GLY A 773 11.56 -26.34 6.00
CA GLY A 773 12.99 -26.54 6.14
C GLY A 773 13.37 -27.92 6.60
N TYR A 774 14.66 -28.12 6.84
CA TYR A 774 15.18 -29.40 7.29
C TYR A 774 16.48 -29.24 8.05
N ILE A 775 16.79 -30.22 8.90
CA ILE A 775 18.06 -30.33 9.61
C ILE A 775 18.93 -31.36 8.89
N LEU A 776 20.18 -30.97 8.64
CA LEU A 776 21.26 -31.80 8.16
C LEU A 776 22.21 -32.11 9.31
N ASP A 777 22.57 -33.39 9.44
CA ASP A 777 23.68 -33.78 10.29
C ASP A 777 25.05 -33.44 9.64
N LYS A 778 26.13 -33.72 10.37
CA LYS A 778 27.52 -33.54 9.88
C LYS A 778 27.82 -34.31 8.58
N SER A 779 27.10 -35.40 8.32
CA SER A 779 27.23 -36.21 7.11
C SER A 779 26.38 -35.68 5.96
N LYS A 780 25.75 -34.51 6.12
CA LYS A 780 24.78 -33.91 5.20
C LYS A 780 23.54 -34.78 4.95
N LYS A 781 23.22 -35.68 5.88
CA LYS A 781 21.99 -36.47 5.83
C LYS A 781 20.85 -35.66 6.44
N LYS A 782 19.71 -35.64 5.76
CA LYS A 782 18.47 -35.04 6.28
C LYS A 782 17.96 -35.90 7.44
N VAL A 783 17.92 -35.33 8.64
CA VAL A 783 17.49 -36.03 9.88
C VAL A 783 16.14 -35.58 10.40
N SER A 784 15.70 -34.37 10.04
CA SER A 784 14.40 -33.83 10.46
C SER A 784 13.88 -32.87 9.40
N VAL A 785 12.57 -32.81 9.21
CA VAL A 785 11.90 -31.76 8.44
C VAL A 785 11.17 -30.84 9.40
N LEU A 786 11.24 -29.53 9.17
CA LEU A 786 10.49 -28.53 9.92
C LEU A 786 9.52 -27.85 8.96
N TYR A 787 8.31 -27.58 9.43
CA TYR A 787 7.29 -26.91 8.63
C TYR A 787 6.32 -26.13 9.52
N GLY A 788 5.68 -25.11 8.97
CA GLY A 788 4.71 -24.30 9.71
C GLY A 788 4.46 -22.97 9.03
N LYS A 789 3.96 -22.00 9.79
CA LYS A 789 3.75 -20.61 9.38
C LYS A 789 4.34 -19.71 10.44
N TRP A 790 5.19 -18.76 10.04
CA TRP A 790 5.86 -17.87 10.99
C TRP A 790 4.89 -16.96 11.76
N THR A 791 3.64 -16.85 11.31
CA THR A 791 2.54 -16.13 11.98
C THR A 791 1.77 -16.98 12.98
N GLU A 792 1.96 -18.30 13.03
CA GLU A 792 1.10 -19.23 13.79
C GLU A 792 1.91 -20.22 14.63
N CYS A 793 2.72 -21.07 13.98
CA CYS A 793 3.35 -22.22 14.64
C CYS A 793 4.48 -22.84 13.80
N MET A 794 5.26 -23.71 14.44
CA MET A 794 6.31 -24.50 13.81
C MET A 794 6.31 -25.93 14.37
N TYR A 795 6.30 -26.89 13.47
CA TYR A 795 6.32 -28.32 13.72
C TYR A 795 7.60 -28.95 13.19
N THR A 796 7.90 -30.15 13.67
CA THR A 796 8.92 -31.03 13.10
C THR A 796 8.38 -32.43 12.90
N VAL A 797 8.86 -33.12 11.86
CA VAL A 797 8.45 -34.49 11.53
C VAL A 797 9.59 -35.26 10.88
N ASP A 798 9.52 -36.59 10.90
CA ASP A 798 10.46 -37.46 10.20
C ASP A 798 10.45 -37.19 8.68
N PRO A 799 11.62 -37.11 8.01
CA PRO A 799 11.68 -36.84 6.58
C PRO A 799 10.89 -37.82 5.70
N ALA A 800 10.81 -39.11 6.06
CA ALA A 800 10.09 -40.10 5.27
C ALA A 800 8.57 -39.89 5.34
N ILE A 801 8.06 -39.50 6.52
CA ILE A 801 6.64 -39.18 6.73
C ILE A 801 6.26 -37.93 5.92
N PHE A 802 7.09 -36.89 5.98
CA PHE A 802 6.86 -35.66 5.22
C PHE A 802 6.80 -35.90 3.71
N GLU A 803 7.74 -36.67 3.17
CA GLU A 803 7.77 -37.00 1.73
C GLU A 803 6.59 -37.89 1.31
N ALA A 804 6.10 -38.75 2.19
CA ALA A 804 4.89 -39.54 1.93
C ALA A 804 3.64 -38.65 1.89
N HIS A 805 3.52 -37.70 2.81
CA HIS A 805 2.43 -36.72 2.85
C HIS A 805 2.42 -35.85 1.58
N LYS A 806 3.57 -35.25 1.23
CA LYS A 806 3.72 -34.38 0.06
C LYS A 806 3.42 -35.08 -1.27
N LYS A 807 3.62 -36.41 -1.34
CA LYS A 807 3.23 -37.23 -2.51
C LYS A 807 1.73 -37.50 -2.54
N ASN A 808 1.10 -37.73 -1.39
CA ASN A 808 -0.34 -37.92 -1.30
C ASN A 808 -1.07 -36.64 -1.67
N ASP A 809 -0.66 -35.46 -1.18
CA ASP A 809 -1.28 -34.18 -1.54
C ASP A 809 -1.30 -33.95 -3.06
N LYS A 810 -0.18 -34.25 -3.74
CA LYS A 810 -0.09 -34.21 -5.20
C LYS A 810 -1.02 -35.21 -5.91
N VAL A 811 -1.33 -36.35 -5.29
CA VAL A 811 -2.23 -37.38 -5.83
C VAL A 811 -3.70 -37.04 -5.53
N THR A 812 -4.00 -36.42 -4.39
CA THR A 812 -5.34 -35.95 -4.01
C THR A 812 -5.76 -34.76 -4.88
N GLU A 813 -4.85 -33.82 -5.15
CA GLU A 813 -5.03 -32.77 -6.17
C GLU A 813 -5.27 -33.38 -7.57
N GLY A 814 -4.57 -34.45 -7.92
CA GLY A 814 -4.74 -35.16 -9.19
C GLY A 814 -6.02 -36.01 -9.32
N LYS A 815 -6.73 -36.31 -8.21
CA LYS A 815 -7.98 -37.10 -8.20
C LYS A 815 -9.23 -36.24 -8.07
N LYS A 816 -9.17 -35.08 -7.38
CA LYS A 816 -10.27 -34.11 -7.32
C LYS A 816 -10.62 -33.52 -8.69
N SER A 817 -9.72 -33.59 -9.67
CA SER A 817 -9.98 -33.13 -11.05
C SER A 817 -10.87 -34.05 -11.90
N SER A 818 -11.57 -35.04 -11.32
CA SER A 818 -12.33 -36.04 -12.10
C SER A 818 -13.76 -36.33 -11.65
N LYS A 819 -14.31 -35.66 -10.63
CA LYS A 819 -15.75 -35.76 -10.34
C LYS A 819 -16.32 -34.48 -9.73
N GLU A 820 -17.46 -34.11 -10.30
CA GLU A 820 -18.45 -33.11 -9.87
C GLU A 820 -18.22 -31.66 -10.34
N GLY A 821 -19.08 -31.25 -11.27
CA GLY A 821 -19.40 -29.86 -11.54
C GLY A 821 -20.62 -29.41 -10.75
N SER A 822 -20.91 -28.11 -10.88
CA SER A 822 -21.99 -27.33 -10.26
C SER A 822 -21.66 -26.70 -8.91
N SER A 823 -21.12 -25.47 -8.92
CA SER A 823 -21.65 -24.28 -8.24
C SER A 823 -20.73 -23.08 -8.53
N ALA A 824 -21.32 -21.90 -8.58
CA ALA A 824 -20.70 -20.63 -8.90
C ALA A 824 -20.22 -19.92 -7.63
N GLU A 825 -19.08 -19.23 -7.70
CA GLU A 825 -18.56 -18.20 -6.78
C GLU A 825 -17.32 -17.58 -7.48
N SER A 826 -17.41 -16.33 -7.97
CA SER A 826 -16.81 -15.11 -7.38
C SER A 826 -15.28 -15.13 -7.36
N GLU A 827 -14.64 -14.47 -8.33
CA GLU A 827 -13.24 -14.04 -8.22
C GLU A 827 -13.19 -12.51 -8.26
N GLU A 828 -12.97 -11.98 -7.08
CA GLU A 828 -12.41 -10.70 -6.73
C GLU A 828 -11.40 -11.07 -5.63
N SER A 829 -10.16 -10.56 -5.68
CA SER A 829 -9.03 -11.08 -4.90
C SER A 829 -9.17 -10.70 -3.42
N PRO A 830 -9.61 -11.61 -2.53
CA PRO A 830 -9.67 -11.34 -1.11
C PRO A 830 -8.26 -11.52 -0.53
N GLN A 831 -8.04 -11.05 0.70
CA GLN A 831 -6.96 -11.62 1.52
C GLN A 831 -7.04 -13.16 1.41
N PRO A 832 -5.98 -13.89 1.03
CA PRO A 832 -6.07 -15.34 0.94
C PRO A 832 -6.38 -15.85 2.34
N GLY A 833 -7.63 -16.28 2.54
CA GLY A 833 -8.11 -16.84 3.79
C GLY A 833 -7.09 -17.87 4.26
N GLY A 834 -6.57 -17.67 5.47
CA GLY A 834 -5.51 -18.49 6.01
C GLY A 834 -6.00 -19.93 6.16
N ASP A 835 -5.74 -20.75 5.15
CA ASP A 835 -5.98 -22.18 5.22
C ASP A 835 -5.20 -22.69 6.42
N SER A 836 -5.91 -23.12 7.47
CA SER A 836 -5.29 -23.54 8.72
C SER A 836 -4.34 -24.68 8.39
N LEU A 837 -3.07 -24.58 8.81
CA LEU A 837 -2.07 -25.61 8.52
C LEU A 837 -2.59 -26.98 9.01
N GLU A 838 -2.80 -27.91 8.08
CA GLU A 838 -3.10 -29.29 8.45
C GLU A 838 -1.86 -29.93 9.09
N GLU A 839 -2.00 -30.37 10.34
CA GLU A 839 -0.93 -31.05 11.06
C GLU A 839 -0.69 -32.44 10.44
N ILE A 840 0.54 -32.68 9.98
CA ILE A 840 0.96 -33.99 9.46
C ILE A 840 1.00 -34.98 10.63
N PRO A 841 0.26 -36.12 10.57
CA PRO A 841 0.27 -37.10 11.65
C PRO A 841 1.68 -37.58 12.01
N GLY A 842 2.00 -37.59 13.31
CA GLY A 842 3.35 -37.91 13.81
C GLY A 842 4.30 -36.71 13.89
N SER A 843 3.79 -35.50 13.70
CA SER A 843 4.54 -34.27 13.94
C SER A 843 4.66 -33.96 15.44
N GLN A 844 5.72 -33.25 15.79
CA GLN A 844 5.96 -32.68 17.11
C GLN A 844 5.90 -31.16 17.00
N LEU A 845 5.08 -30.52 17.84
CA LEU A 845 5.03 -29.06 17.96
C LEU A 845 6.32 -28.54 18.61
N LEU A 846 6.96 -27.56 17.98
CA LEU A 846 8.16 -26.89 18.52
C LEU A 846 7.83 -25.51 19.09
N TRP A 847 6.97 -24.75 18.40
CA TRP A 847 6.58 -23.41 18.79
C TRP A 847 5.18 -23.08 18.28
N LYS A 848 4.44 -22.30 19.06
CA LYS A 848 3.14 -21.73 18.69
C LYS A 848 3.08 -20.31 19.22
N ILE A 849 2.62 -19.38 18.39
CA ILE A 849 2.47 -17.98 18.78
C ILE A 849 1.41 -17.86 19.88
N LYS A 850 1.66 -16.97 20.84
CA LYS A 850 0.62 -16.60 21.81
C LYS A 850 -0.42 -15.72 21.11
N PRO A 851 -1.73 -15.94 21.35
CA PRO A 851 -2.76 -15.04 20.85
C PRO A 851 -2.47 -13.60 21.30
N ARG A 852 -2.72 -12.65 20.40
CA ARG A 852 -2.62 -11.23 20.72
C ARG A 852 -3.68 -10.86 21.77
N PRO A 853 -3.38 -9.91 22.67
CA PRO A 853 -4.37 -9.47 23.63
C PRO A 853 -5.57 -8.81 22.91
N PRO A 854 -6.79 -8.86 23.45
CA PRO A 854 -8.00 -8.38 22.77
C PRO A 854 -7.94 -6.89 22.35
N ASN A 855 -7.19 -6.08 23.08
CA ASN A 855 -6.97 -4.65 22.82
C ASN A 855 -5.81 -4.37 21.83
N SER A 856 -5.17 -5.40 21.26
CA SER A 856 -4.02 -5.27 20.37
C SER A 856 -4.28 -4.35 19.17
N THR A 857 -5.43 -4.48 18.52
CA THR A 857 -5.80 -3.66 17.34
C THR A 857 -5.92 -2.17 17.66
N GLN A 858 -6.31 -1.84 18.89
CA GLN A 858 -6.35 -0.45 19.38
C GLN A 858 -4.97 0.06 19.80
N MET A 859 -3.99 -0.83 19.92
CA MET A 859 -2.66 -0.58 20.51
C MET A 859 -1.56 -0.97 19.53
N TYR A 860 -1.65 -0.49 18.28
CA TYR A 860 -0.64 -0.68 17.22
C TYR A 860 -0.34 -2.15 16.86
N ASN A 861 -1.30 -3.04 17.11
CA ASN A 861 -1.15 -4.49 16.92
C ASN A 861 -0.02 -5.11 17.78
N PHE A 862 0.23 -4.55 18.96
CA PHE A 862 1.29 -5.00 19.85
C PHE A 862 0.97 -6.35 20.52
N THR A 863 1.99 -7.19 20.65
CA THR A 863 1.94 -8.34 21.57
C THR A 863 1.93 -7.85 23.02
N SER A 864 1.54 -8.72 23.96
CA SER A 864 1.65 -8.41 25.39
C SER A 864 3.10 -8.08 25.78
N PHE A 865 4.08 -8.73 25.14
CA PHE A 865 5.50 -8.43 25.35
C PHE A 865 5.86 -7.02 24.84
N ALA A 866 5.44 -6.67 23.61
CA ALA A 866 5.71 -5.35 23.03
C ALA A 866 5.08 -4.21 23.82
N MET A 867 3.87 -4.40 24.36
CA MET A 867 3.23 -3.41 25.23
C MET A 867 4.08 -3.09 26.46
N GLN A 868 4.91 -4.00 26.96
CA GLN A 868 5.69 -3.81 28.19
C GLN A 868 7.03 -3.09 27.97
N LEU A 869 7.51 -3.01 26.72
CA LEU A 869 8.88 -2.56 26.42
C LEU A 869 9.16 -1.12 26.86
N ASN A 870 8.20 -0.23 26.63
CA ASN A 870 8.33 1.20 26.89
C ASN A 870 7.69 1.63 28.23
N GLU A 871 7.35 0.68 29.10
CA GLU A 871 6.89 0.95 30.46
C GLU A 871 8.03 1.62 31.27
N LEU A 872 7.71 2.72 31.94
CA LEU A 872 8.63 3.49 32.78
C LEU A 872 7.99 3.70 34.15
N ASP A 873 8.71 3.32 35.20
CA ASP A 873 8.35 3.60 36.59
C ASP A 873 9.54 4.22 37.33
N GLU A 874 9.31 4.77 38.52
CA GLU A 874 10.34 5.47 39.32
C GLU A 874 11.55 4.58 39.63
N ALA A 875 11.33 3.26 39.79
CA ALA A 875 12.41 2.32 40.08
C ALA A 875 13.32 2.13 38.86
N ILE A 876 12.74 1.99 37.66
CA ILE A 876 13.47 1.91 36.39
C ILE A 876 14.18 3.24 36.12
N GLU A 877 13.48 4.37 36.24
CA GLU A 877 14.03 5.70 35.99
C GLU A 877 15.28 6.00 36.85
N SER A 878 15.31 5.50 38.09
CA SER A 878 16.44 5.69 38.99
C SER A 878 17.72 4.93 38.61
N VAL A 879 17.64 3.91 37.73
CA VAL A 879 18.76 3.02 37.39
C VAL A 879 19.19 3.05 35.92
N ILE A 880 18.34 3.46 35.00
CA ILE A 880 18.65 3.52 33.56
C ILE A 880 19.56 4.71 33.22
N PRO A 881 20.40 4.63 32.16
CA PRO A 881 21.13 5.78 31.67
C PRO A 881 20.18 6.81 31.04
N LYS A 882 20.62 8.08 30.97
CA LYS A 882 19.88 9.17 30.29
C LYS A 882 19.63 8.93 28.79
N THR A 883 20.34 7.96 28.21
CA THR A 883 20.25 7.54 26.81
C THR A 883 19.22 6.44 26.57
N ASP A 884 18.57 5.90 27.62
CA ASP A 884 17.56 4.85 27.46
C ASP A 884 16.31 5.39 26.77
N CYS A 885 15.83 4.70 25.73
CA CYS A 885 14.74 5.19 24.89
C CYS A 885 13.38 5.30 25.58
N ARG A 886 13.21 4.77 26.81
CA ARG A 886 12.03 5.09 27.65
C ARG A 886 11.94 6.57 28.03
N LEU A 887 13.08 7.26 28.08
CA LEU A 887 13.19 8.69 28.38
C LEU A 887 13.05 9.56 27.13
N ARG A 888 12.91 8.95 25.95
CA ARG A 888 12.86 9.66 24.68
C ARG A 888 11.49 10.38 24.51
N PRO A 889 11.47 11.73 24.43
CA PRO A 889 10.23 12.49 24.59
C PRO A 889 9.24 12.38 23.42
N ASP A 890 9.71 12.23 22.17
CA ASP A 890 8.85 12.06 21.00
C ASP A 890 8.06 10.73 21.04
N ILE A 891 8.73 9.63 21.41
CA ILE A 891 8.11 8.32 21.62
C ILE A 891 7.09 8.39 22.76
N ARG A 892 7.44 9.03 23.88
CA ARG A 892 6.55 9.14 25.05
C ARG A 892 5.31 9.98 24.74
N ALA A 893 5.47 11.11 24.05
CA ALA A 893 4.36 11.95 23.62
C ALA A 893 3.40 11.18 22.70
N MET A 894 3.94 10.43 21.73
CA MET A 894 3.14 9.60 20.84
C MET A 894 2.39 8.49 21.59
N GLU A 895 3.05 7.80 22.53
CA GLU A 895 2.45 6.75 23.34
C GLU A 895 1.29 7.26 24.20
N ASN A 896 1.37 8.52 24.64
CA ASN A 896 0.32 9.22 25.38
C ASN A 896 -0.77 9.83 24.49
N GLY A 897 -0.67 9.68 23.17
CA GLY A 897 -1.65 10.20 22.20
C GLY A 897 -1.45 11.66 21.79
N ASP A 898 -0.36 12.32 22.20
CA ASP A 898 -0.04 13.70 21.82
C ASP A 898 0.86 13.72 20.58
N ILE A 899 0.23 13.69 19.41
CA ILE A 899 0.91 13.61 18.10
C ILE A 899 1.60 14.93 17.73
N ASP A 900 1.06 16.07 18.17
CA ASP A 900 1.62 17.39 17.89
C ASP A 900 2.92 17.56 18.66
N LEU A 901 2.92 17.27 19.97
CA LEU A 901 4.13 17.28 20.79
C LEU A 901 5.15 16.25 20.30
N ALA A 902 4.70 15.05 19.93
CA ALA A 902 5.59 14.02 19.39
C ALA A 902 6.29 14.48 18.10
N SER A 903 5.56 15.20 17.22
CA SER A 903 6.12 15.73 15.98
C SER A 903 7.11 16.87 16.22
N GLU A 904 6.83 17.75 17.18
CA GLU A 904 7.73 18.83 17.60
C GLU A 904 9.02 18.28 18.22
N GLU A 905 8.89 17.35 19.18
CA GLU A 905 10.03 16.73 19.86
C GLU A 905 10.86 15.90 18.90
N LYS A 906 10.23 15.15 17.97
CA LYS A 906 10.96 14.39 16.94
C LYS A 906 11.85 15.31 16.11
N LYS A 907 11.29 16.44 15.66
CA LYS A 907 12.03 17.45 14.91
C LYS A 907 13.18 18.03 15.74
N ARG A 908 12.94 18.37 17.01
CA ARG A 908 13.95 18.93 17.92
C ARG A 908 15.11 17.96 18.17
N LEU A 909 14.82 16.68 18.40
CA LEU A 909 15.80 15.62 18.62
C LEU A 909 16.66 15.37 17.39
N GLU A 910 16.03 15.28 16.21
CA GLU A 910 16.75 15.16 14.95
C GLU A 910 17.64 16.40 14.73
N GLU A 911 17.14 17.62 14.95
CA GLU A 911 17.91 18.88 14.92
C GLU A 911 19.15 18.84 15.81
N LYS A 912 18.99 18.44 17.06
CA LYS A 912 20.09 18.29 18.03
C LYS A 912 21.16 17.31 17.52
N GLN A 913 20.75 16.12 17.07
CA GLN A 913 21.66 15.10 16.56
C GLN A 913 22.51 15.61 15.37
N ARG A 914 21.90 16.40 14.48
CA ARG A 914 22.55 16.88 13.26
C ARG A 914 23.51 18.00 13.55
N ALA A 915 23.14 18.90 14.47
CA ALA A 915 24.06 19.90 15.00
C ALA A 915 25.27 19.23 15.66
N ALA A 916 25.07 18.18 16.47
CA ALA A 916 26.14 17.42 17.09
C ALA A 916 27.05 16.71 16.06
N ARG A 917 26.48 16.14 14.98
CA ARG A 917 27.24 15.57 13.87
C ARG A 917 28.08 16.64 13.15
N LYS A 918 27.51 17.79 12.81
CA LYS A 918 28.22 18.91 12.16
C LYS A 918 29.34 19.48 13.05
N SER A 919 29.15 19.48 14.38
CA SER A 919 30.19 19.89 15.32
C SER A 919 31.35 18.88 15.35
N ARG A 920 31.06 17.57 15.41
CA ARG A 920 32.09 16.50 15.41
C ARG A 920 32.90 16.46 14.12
N ALA A 921 32.26 16.67 12.98
CA ALA A 921 32.95 16.76 11.69
C ALA A 921 33.98 17.91 11.63
N LYS A 922 33.83 18.93 12.49
CA LYS A 922 34.80 20.05 12.60
C LYS A 922 35.90 19.80 13.62
N SER A 923 35.72 18.88 14.58
CA SER A 923 36.66 18.63 15.68
C SER A 923 37.59 17.43 15.47
N ASP A 924 37.47 16.69 14.35
CA ASP A 924 38.22 15.44 14.06
C ASP A 924 38.09 14.38 15.19
N GLU A 925 37.04 14.50 16.01
CA GLU A 925 36.73 13.57 17.08
C GLU A 925 35.83 12.45 16.54
N ASP A 926 36.37 11.23 16.46
CA ASP A 926 35.60 10.03 16.13
C ASP A 926 34.47 9.80 17.16
N CYS A 927 33.27 9.50 16.66
CA CYS A 927 32.16 9.12 17.52
C CYS A 927 32.43 7.75 18.15
N LYS A 928 32.87 7.72 19.41
CA LYS A 928 33.10 6.49 20.16
C LYS A 928 31.78 5.94 20.69
N THR A 929 31.41 4.74 20.25
CA THR A 929 30.39 3.91 20.88
C THR A 929 30.82 3.53 22.29
N ARG A 930 29.87 3.46 23.22
CA ARG A 930 30.18 3.30 24.66
C ARG A 930 30.19 1.84 25.09
N TRP A 931 29.21 1.07 24.64
CA TRP A 931 28.92 -0.26 25.16
C TRP A 931 29.21 -1.37 24.18
N PHE A 932 29.51 -1.01 22.92
CA PHE A 932 29.92 -1.95 21.88
C PHE A 932 31.17 -1.44 21.17
N HIS A 933 31.96 -2.36 20.64
CA HIS A 933 33.13 -2.07 19.81
C HIS A 933 33.14 -2.98 18.58
N GLN A 934 33.70 -2.50 17.48
CA GLN A 934 33.86 -3.32 16.28
C GLN A 934 34.91 -4.41 16.50
N GLY A 935 34.60 -5.62 16.09
CA GLY A 935 35.51 -6.76 16.16
C GLY A 935 35.05 -7.90 15.25
N PRO A 936 35.90 -8.91 15.00
CA PRO A 936 35.49 -10.10 14.28
C PRO A 936 34.57 -10.96 15.17
N ASN A 937 33.45 -11.41 14.62
CA ASN A 937 32.62 -12.42 15.27
C ASN A 937 33.46 -13.69 15.53
N PRO A 938 33.45 -14.24 16.75
CA PRO A 938 34.37 -15.31 17.16
C PRO A 938 34.15 -16.63 16.42
N HIS A 939 32.99 -16.84 15.78
CA HIS A 939 32.64 -18.09 15.11
C HIS A 939 32.70 -17.99 13.59
N THR A 940 32.46 -16.81 13.02
CA THR A 940 32.42 -16.60 11.55
C THR A 940 33.56 -15.72 11.01
N ASN A 941 34.31 -15.03 11.87
CA ASN A 941 35.30 -13.99 11.52
C ASN A 941 34.74 -12.81 10.71
N SER A 942 33.42 -12.69 10.58
CA SER A 942 32.79 -11.54 9.92
C SER A 942 32.86 -10.31 10.83
N PRO A 943 32.89 -9.07 10.28
CA PRO A 943 32.76 -7.86 11.08
C PRO A 943 31.46 -7.86 11.90
N ASP A 944 31.55 -7.52 13.18
CA ASP A 944 30.43 -7.47 14.11
C ASP A 944 30.65 -6.40 15.20
N TRP A 945 29.63 -6.14 16.00
CA TRP A 945 29.69 -5.25 17.16
C TRP A 945 29.63 -6.07 18.46
N LEU A 946 30.74 -6.11 19.18
CA LEU A 946 30.92 -6.91 20.38
C LEU A 946 30.65 -6.08 21.64
N PHE A 947 29.91 -6.67 22.57
CA PHE A 947 29.53 -6.01 23.81
C PHE A 947 30.72 -5.83 24.77
N SER A 948 30.78 -4.65 25.39
CA SER A 948 31.72 -4.29 26.45
C SER A 948 31.01 -4.42 27.80
N THR A 949 31.55 -5.27 28.69
CA THR A 949 30.91 -5.70 29.95
C THR A 949 30.59 -4.62 31.00
N ALA A 950 30.91 -3.35 30.73
CA ALA A 950 30.80 -2.25 31.67
C ALA A 950 29.37 -1.71 31.88
N TYR A 951 28.44 -1.93 30.94
CA TYR A 951 27.10 -1.32 30.99
C TYR A 951 26.34 -1.61 32.30
N TRP A 952 26.37 -2.88 32.74
CA TRP A 952 25.65 -3.32 33.94
C TRP A 952 26.28 -2.87 35.26
N ASN A 953 27.44 -2.20 35.23
CA ASN A 953 28.07 -1.62 36.42
C ASN A 953 27.42 -0.30 36.87
N ARG A 954 26.49 0.26 36.07
CA ARG A 954 25.71 1.47 36.37
C ARG A 954 26.52 2.77 36.55
N ASP A 955 27.76 2.82 36.06
CA ASP A 955 28.53 4.08 35.97
C ASP A 955 28.21 4.80 34.66
N TYR A 956 27.29 5.77 34.74
CA TYR A 956 26.82 6.56 33.60
C TYR A 956 27.30 8.02 33.63
N SER A 957 28.39 8.30 34.35
CA SER A 957 28.92 9.66 34.52
C SER A 957 29.29 10.38 33.22
N GLN A 958 29.52 9.63 32.13
CA GLN A 958 29.96 10.19 30.85
C GLN A 958 29.11 9.72 29.64
N VAL A 959 27.84 9.38 29.85
CA VAL A 959 26.93 9.06 28.73
C VAL A 959 26.58 10.32 27.92
N PRO A 960 26.37 10.19 26.59
CA PRO A 960 26.05 11.35 25.75
C PRO A 960 24.67 11.94 26.09
N ASP A 961 24.55 13.26 25.93
CA ASP A 961 23.27 13.95 26.04
C ASP A 961 22.58 14.04 24.67
N ILE A 962 21.63 13.15 24.44
CA ILE A 962 20.98 12.98 23.12
C ILE A 962 19.52 13.43 23.08
N TYR A 963 18.86 13.66 24.23
CA TYR A 963 17.46 14.09 24.31
C TYR A 963 17.27 15.60 24.49
#